data_AF-A0A1N7KNU2-F1
#
_entry.id   AF-A0A1N7KNU2-F1
#
_cell.length_a   1.000
_cell.length_b   1.000
_cell.length_c   1.000
_cell.angle_alpha   90.00
_cell.angle_beta   90.00
_cell.angle_gamma   90.00
#
_symmetry.space_group_name_H-M   'P 1'
#
loop_
_entity.id
_entity.type
_entity.pdbx_description
1 polymer ?
#
loop_
_entity_poly.entity_id
_entity_poly.type
_entity_poly.pdbx_seq_one_letter_code
_entity_poly.pdbx_strand_id
1 'polypeptide(L)'
;MKIKRRILFLSAMLLVINRLAGQRDRSIVFPPTPEIALIGKFIDQPMSLSRGIPEITIPVYNLTISNELSYPLSLQYQAGGIRVEEMAGKTGLGWNMSGMGMITRTVKDSPDDAAGSGYMYTSYNIAQLKSMVHDSEQGNILFNQKEYIDAEPDEYNVSANGIQFRFFYDKQNARFVQAPLSNIKLEPQYNNGHIISWILTDTGGIKYYFGINNNVEYSDLSQTITLASDAPGAVGGPSSTLPHILTWYLVKIEDTKNNILEFQYKQNPTYQYYSKAGESTVKFFPSEKVKYINYSQRRITAMSLEKIKYNTTEIEFIDDTANRQDLANNKALKEIKVKENGKLIKKAVFNYSYFTSDNSKPYDHYYYFAEDGYRLKLDNVNIYNGTDSMPQKYEFIYNSRNLPNKYSYSQDAWGFYNGESNSELIPKTVGYFTDAGTAKRNVSLEYAKACILEKIIYPTGGSITYEYESNRVSRIVRPAVVRFGETETKNFWLEADRDIGPVNVIVIDKPEYRGRLSINRPGSTVTLNTNVEGCTNQLNSSDCKYTVKIVGVNNSTNMTIAQSQLSLNLPKGEYDVIALKTGNGNSQTLGFSVVAYWDELLDDPNNLIVGGLRTKHIKLFDSDGTPLLTKQYEYDYIQNGETISSGNIMDYPVFIFNYTAGLNFSESKISSTPVSPLANLAMASVIYDRVTEKRIDAQLRTLGHTEYSYTFDMKADPEYYTEGTINSDLTASVFSWRNGLLLYKKDFDENNTLLRSVINEYTSKNKFSISNFGGYFEARKKNATPFYSYLFYPFITDTFSIDKSEVTDYLTGKAVKKQTQYFYDNPAHYQLNKQKNTSPDGTVNETSYQYAHEKANQLMIGKNMIGIPLETSTIQTIGSTTKTLSRTETLYPKTTTEITNNNSSLVLPLLVLSYDLQSNVPSTEVIYDKYDNKGNIQQYTARNGISTTIIWGYNQTQPIAKIEGAKLSDISQSIIDTIVNASDNDAQLGTDSSEQTLIAALDLFRNNAALSAYQISTYSYDPLIGVKSITPPSGIRELY
;
A
#
# COMPACT_ATOMS: atom_id res chain seq x y z
N MET A 1 -60.05 48.60 2.84
CA MET A 1 -59.89 47.39 3.68
C MET A 1 -59.54 46.14 2.86
N LYS A 2 -58.54 46.20 1.94
CA LYS A 2 -58.14 45.07 1.07
C LYS A 2 -56.63 45.02 0.74
N ILE A 3 -55.78 45.73 1.50
CA ILE A 3 -54.32 45.81 1.22
C ILE A 3 -53.44 45.21 2.36
N LYS A 4 -53.99 44.96 3.55
CA LYS A 4 -53.21 44.39 4.68
C LYS A 4 -53.10 42.86 4.71
N ARG A 5 -53.79 42.11 3.83
CA ARG A 5 -53.71 40.63 3.77
C ARG A 5 -52.78 40.06 2.69
N ARG A 6 -52.33 40.88 1.72
CA ARG A 6 -51.36 40.44 0.69
C ARG A 6 -49.90 40.68 1.08
N ILE A 7 -49.63 41.63 1.98
CA ILE A 7 -48.26 41.92 2.45
C ILE A 7 -47.81 40.94 3.55
N LEU A 8 -48.73 40.39 4.35
CA LEU A 8 -48.40 39.34 5.33
C LEU A 8 -48.19 37.95 4.69
N PHE A 9 -48.77 37.71 3.51
CA PHE A 9 -48.57 36.44 2.80
C PHE A 9 -47.27 36.44 1.99
N LEU A 10 -46.83 37.60 1.47
CA LEU A 10 -45.51 37.72 0.82
C LEU A 10 -44.35 37.74 1.84
N SER A 11 -44.54 38.27 3.05
CA SER A 11 -43.49 38.25 4.09
C SER A 11 -43.34 36.89 4.79
N ALA A 12 -44.41 36.07 4.85
CA ALA A 12 -44.32 34.67 5.23
C ALA A 12 -43.69 33.78 4.14
N MET A 13 -43.79 34.17 2.86
CA MET A 13 -43.11 33.47 1.75
C MET A 13 -41.63 33.87 1.58
N LEU A 14 -41.26 35.09 2.01
CA LEU A 14 -39.87 35.59 2.03
C LEU A 14 -39.06 35.18 3.28
N LEU A 15 -39.70 34.61 4.30
CA LEU A 15 -39.04 34.05 5.51
C LEU A 15 -38.93 32.52 5.50
N VAL A 16 -39.36 31.86 4.43
CA VAL A 16 -38.95 30.48 4.10
C VAL A 16 -38.00 30.53 2.90
N ILE A 17 -36.96 31.36 3.01
CA ILE A 17 -35.69 30.95 2.43
C ILE A 17 -35.17 29.89 3.39
N ASN A 18 -35.64 28.65 3.21
CA ASN A 18 -34.83 27.52 3.61
C ASN A 18 -33.50 27.76 2.90
N ARG A 19 -32.49 28.20 3.64
CA ARG A 19 -31.13 27.89 3.22
C ARG A 19 -31.13 26.38 3.16
N LEU A 20 -31.25 25.84 1.96
CA LEU A 20 -30.77 24.51 1.65
C LEU A 20 -29.27 24.61 1.92
N ALA A 21 -28.87 24.44 3.18
CA ALA A 21 -27.52 24.08 3.51
C ALA A 21 -27.28 22.77 2.76
N GLY A 22 -26.32 22.80 1.84
CA GLY A 22 -25.97 21.65 1.02
C GLY A 22 -25.72 20.44 1.91
N GLN A 23 -26.20 19.29 1.47
CA GLN A 23 -25.78 18.01 2.00
C GLN A 23 -24.27 17.93 1.81
N ARG A 24 -23.49 17.92 2.90
CA ARG A 24 -22.07 17.63 2.79
C ARG A 24 -21.90 16.13 2.68
N ASP A 25 -21.10 15.74 1.71
CA ASP A 25 -20.56 14.40 1.60
C ASP A 25 -19.80 14.03 2.88
N ARG A 26 -19.47 12.74 2.99
CA ARG A 26 -18.48 12.12 3.88
C ARG A 26 -17.35 13.06 4.34
N SER A 27 -16.73 12.74 5.49
CA SER A 27 -15.49 13.36 6.01
C SER A 27 -14.60 13.92 4.90
N ILE A 28 -14.22 15.19 5.05
CA ILE A 28 -13.48 15.93 4.01
C ILE A 28 -12.06 15.36 3.95
N VAL A 29 -11.83 14.43 3.03
CA VAL A 29 -10.49 13.88 2.74
C VAL A 29 -9.95 14.54 1.49
N PHE A 30 -8.84 15.24 1.63
CA PHE A 30 -8.14 15.84 0.51
C PHE A 30 -7.12 14.85 -0.07
N PRO A 31 -6.95 14.80 -1.40
CA PRO A 31 -5.96 13.92 -1.98
C PRO A 31 -4.54 14.34 -1.57
N PRO A 32 -3.64 13.37 -1.36
CA PRO A 32 -2.24 13.63 -1.03
C PRO A 32 -1.52 14.40 -2.15
N THR A 33 -0.42 15.07 -1.80
CA THR A 33 0.49 15.64 -2.81
C THR A 33 1.13 14.52 -3.66
N PRO A 34 1.63 14.82 -4.88
CA PRO A 34 2.12 13.78 -5.79
C PRO A 34 3.17 12.83 -5.18
N GLU A 35 4.10 13.36 -4.38
CA GLU A 35 5.12 12.53 -3.69
C GLU A 35 4.51 11.64 -2.61
N ILE A 36 3.59 12.17 -1.80
CA ILE A 36 2.89 11.41 -0.76
C ILE A 36 2.02 10.32 -1.41
N ALA A 37 1.34 10.63 -2.51
CA ALA A 37 0.49 9.70 -3.24
C ALA A 37 1.31 8.50 -3.77
N LEU A 38 2.50 8.75 -4.34
CA LEU A 38 3.39 7.69 -4.80
C LEU A 38 3.87 6.82 -3.64
N ILE A 39 4.31 7.41 -2.53
CA ILE A 39 4.75 6.64 -1.35
C ILE A 39 3.61 5.80 -0.77
N GLY A 40 2.41 6.38 -0.65
CA GLY A 40 1.20 5.66 -0.26
C GLY A 40 0.91 4.46 -1.17
N LYS A 41 1.10 4.62 -2.50
CA LYS A 41 0.98 3.52 -3.47
C LYS A 41 1.94 2.36 -3.17
N PHE A 42 3.19 2.63 -2.79
CA PHE A 42 4.16 1.58 -2.42
C PHE A 42 3.83 0.90 -1.08
N ILE A 43 3.30 1.66 -0.11
CA ILE A 43 2.88 1.11 1.20
C ILE A 43 1.63 0.23 1.05
N ASP A 44 0.63 0.71 0.32
CA ASP A 44 -0.65 0.02 0.16
C ASP A 44 -0.60 -1.12 -0.86
N GLN A 45 0.29 -1.02 -1.85
CA GLN A 45 0.51 -1.98 -2.92
C GLN A 45 2.00 -2.29 -3.08
N PRO A 46 2.62 -2.99 -2.11
CA PRO A 46 4.01 -3.39 -2.22
C PRO A 46 4.23 -4.26 -3.47
N MET A 47 5.36 -4.05 -4.14
CA MET A 47 5.80 -4.89 -5.26
C MET A 47 5.96 -6.32 -4.77
N SER A 48 5.09 -7.22 -5.22
CA SER A 48 5.12 -8.62 -4.83
C SER A 48 4.35 -9.47 -5.84
N LEU A 49 4.74 -10.74 -5.94
CA LEU A 49 4.03 -11.74 -6.74
C LEU A 49 2.58 -11.91 -6.27
N SER A 50 2.31 -11.79 -4.96
CA SER A 50 0.95 -11.84 -4.40
C SER A 50 0.03 -10.74 -4.95
N ARG A 51 0.57 -9.67 -5.51
CA ARG A 51 -0.19 -8.57 -6.14
C ARG A 51 -0.05 -8.53 -7.66
N GLY A 52 0.71 -9.47 -8.23
CA GLY A 52 1.04 -9.49 -9.65
C GLY A 52 1.95 -8.35 -10.10
N ILE A 53 2.63 -7.68 -9.16
CA ILE A 53 3.49 -6.52 -9.43
C ILE A 53 4.96 -6.95 -9.34
N PRO A 54 5.78 -6.73 -10.38
CA PRO A 54 7.18 -7.13 -10.40
C PRO A 54 8.02 -6.17 -9.55
N GLU A 55 9.09 -6.68 -8.94
CA GLU A 55 10.06 -5.85 -8.21
C GLU A 55 11.03 -5.18 -9.21
N ILE A 56 10.82 -3.90 -9.48
CA ILE A 56 11.67 -3.11 -10.40
C ILE A 56 12.43 -2.06 -9.59
N THR A 57 13.73 -2.29 -9.39
CA THR A 57 14.61 -1.40 -8.61
C THR A 57 15.94 -1.16 -9.33
N ILE A 58 16.35 0.10 -9.46
CA ILE A 58 17.64 0.53 -10.01
C ILE A 58 18.49 1.12 -8.87
N PRO A 59 19.56 0.43 -8.43
CA PRO A 59 20.41 0.93 -7.36
C PRO A 59 21.21 2.15 -7.81
N VAL A 60 21.19 3.22 -7.00
CA VAL A 60 21.95 4.46 -7.27
C VAL A 60 23.24 4.47 -6.44
N TYR A 61 23.11 4.38 -5.12
CA TYR A 61 24.25 4.39 -4.20
C TYR A 61 23.85 3.77 -2.85
N ASN A 62 24.76 3.09 -2.15
CA ASN A 62 24.52 2.60 -0.80
C ASN A 62 25.56 3.18 0.15
N LEU A 63 25.13 4.06 1.05
CA LEU A 63 26.01 4.68 2.04
C LEU A 63 26.07 3.78 3.28
N THR A 64 27.26 3.30 3.64
CA THR A 64 27.46 2.53 4.88
C THR A 64 28.00 3.46 5.96
N ILE A 65 27.28 3.57 7.09
CA ILE A 65 27.63 4.46 8.20
C ILE A 65 28.37 3.67 9.27
N SER A 66 27.81 2.53 9.67
CA SER A 66 28.34 1.62 10.67
C SER A 66 27.84 0.19 10.41
N ASN A 67 28.24 -0.77 11.25
CA ASN A 67 27.75 -2.14 11.19
C ASN A 67 26.26 -2.29 11.54
N GLU A 68 25.65 -1.26 12.13
CA GLU A 68 24.23 -1.21 12.48
C GLU A 68 23.41 -0.32 11.53
N LEU A 69 24.05 0.55 10.74
CA LEU A 69 23.35 1.51 9.87
C LEU A 69 23.97 1.59 8.46
N SER A 70 23.14 1.28 7.47
CA SER A 70 23.38 1.61 6.06
C SER A 70 22.15 2.34 5.49
N TYR A 71 22.38 3.11 4.42
CA TYR A 71 21.37 3.94 3.78
C TYR A 71 21.42 3.74 2.25
N PRO A 72 20.61 2.81 1.71
CA PRO A 72 20.53 2.56 0.28
C PRO A 72 19.63 3.59 -0.42
N LEU A 73 20.15 4.20 -1.47
CA LEU A 73 19.43 5.03 -2.43
C LEU A 73 19.18 4.23 -3.71
N SER A 74 17.92 4.05 -4.06
CA SER A 74 17.51 3.34 -5.28
C SER A 74 16.24 3.91 -5.88
N LEU A 75 16.11 3.81 -7.20
CA LEU A 75 14.92 4.21 -7.94
C LEU A 75 13.99 3.00 -8.11
N GLN A 76 12.71 3.13 -7.76
CA GLN A 76 11.73 2.04 -7.79
C GLN A 76 10.55 2.39 -8.69
N TYR A 77 10.05 1.42 -9.47
CA TYR A 77 8.89 1.61 -10.36
C TYR A 77 7.70 0.76 -9.94
N GLN A 78 6.51 1.37 -9.89
CA GLN A 78 5.26 0.68 -9.58
C GLN A 78 4.46 0.35 -10.87
N ALA A 79 4.49 -0.91 -11.29
CA ALA A 79 3.87 -1.43 -12.51
C ALA A 79 2.42 -1.96 -12.40
N GLY A 80 1.65 -1.55 -11.38
CA GLY A 80 0.25 -1.93 -11.19
C GLY A 80 -0.74 -1.18 -12.10
N GLY A 81 -0.24 -0.35 -13.02
CA GLY A 81 -1.01 0.56 -13.87
C GLY A 81 -0.90 2.02 -13.43
N ILE A 82 -1.25 2.92 -14.34
CA ILE A 82 -1.26 4.37 -14.13
C ILE A 82 -2.70 4.88 -14.18
N ARG A 83 -3.14 5.58 -13.13
CA ARG A 83 -4.48 6.18 -13.11
C ARG A 83 -4.54 7.44 -13.95
N VAL A 84 -5.75 7.78 -14.43
CA VAL A 84 -5.98 9.00 -15.20
C VAL A 84 -5.59 10.24 -14.38
N GLU A 85 -5.98 10.33 -13.11
CA GLU A 85 -5.63 11.45 -12.24
C GLU A 85 -4.19 11.40 -11.68
N GLU A 86 -3.41 10.34 -11.96
CA GLU A 86 -2.09 10.14 -11.37
C GLU A 86 -1.12 11.25 -11.79
N MET A 87 -0.50 11.88 -10.79
CA MET A 87 0.51 12.91 -10.98
C MET A 87 1.90 12.32 -10.80
N ALA A 88 2.84 12.73 -11.65
CA ALA A 88 4.23 12.30 -11.52
C ALA A 88 4.91 12.96 -10.32
N GLY A 89 5.79 12.21 -9.65
CA GLY A 89 6.75 12.75 -8.70
C GLY A 89 7.91 13.43 -9.43
N LYS A 90 8.91 13.89 -8.68
CA LYS A 90 10.13 14.53 -9.20
C LYS A 90 10.99 13.62 -10.05
N THR A 91 10.84 12.30 -9.90
CA THR A 91 11.52 11.26 -10.66
C THR A 91 10.73 10.74 -11.85
N GLY A 92 9.55 11.28 -12.13
CA GLY A 92 8.69 10.87 -13.24
C GLY A 92 7.52 9.96 -12.82
N LEU A 93 6.59 9.77 -13.75
CA LEU A 93 5.35 9.02 -13.53
C LEU A 93 5.62 7.54 -13.19
N GLY A 94 5.07 7.06 -12.06
CA GLY A 94 5.25 5.69 -11.57
C GLY A 94 6.62 5.40 -10.93
N TRP A 95 7.58 6.32 -10.99
CA TRP A 95 8.91 6.19 -10.38
C TRP A 95 8.99 6.92 -9.05
N ASN A 96 9.65 6.31 -8.06
CA ASN A 96 9.92 6.90 -6.76
C ASN A 96 11.39 6.70 -6.35
N MET A 97 11.98 7.69 -5.68
CA MET A 97 13.29 7.56 -5.06
C MET A 97 13.15 7.01 -3.64
N SER A 98 13.59 5.77 -3.43
CA SER A 98 13.67 5.20 -2.08
C SER A 98 14.78 5.88 -1.26
N GLY A 99 14.58 5.95 0.06
CA GLY A 99 15.54 6.59 0.96
C GLY A 99 15.42 8.11 1.02
N MET A 100 14.20 8.64 1.10
CA MET A 100 13.97 10.05 1.44
C MET A 100 13.46 10.27 2.86
N GLY A 101 12.85 9.26 3.50
CA GLY A 101 12.45 9.27 4.91
C GLY A 101 11.38 10.31 5.24
N MET A 102 10.16 9.90 5.56
CA MET A 102 9.12 10.85 6.01
C MET A 102 8.03 10.21 6.86
N ILE A 103 7.35 11.07 7.62
CA ILE A 103 6.06 10.79 8.23
C ILE A 103 5.03 11.65 7.53
N THR A 104 3.99 11.05 6.95
CA THR A 104 2.91 11.76 6.26
C THR A 104 1.61 11.64 7.04
N ARG A 105 0.71 12.60 6.83
CA ARG A 105 -0.59 12.70 7.47
C ARG A 105 -1.69 12.87 6.43
N THR A 106 -2.70 12.01 6.52
CA THR A 106 -3.97 12.19 5.82
C THR A 106 -4.99 12.71 6.81
N VAL A 107 -5.34 14.00 6.66
CA VAL A 107 -6.32 14.65 7.52
C VAL A 107 -7.74 14.16 7.20
N LYS A 108 -8.48 13.78 8.23
CA LYS A 108 -9.92 13.46 8.17
C LYS A 108 -10.68 14.55 8.92
N ASP A 109 -11.42 15.37 8.18
CA ASP A 109 -12.07 16.58 8.67
C ASP A 109 -11.10 17.68 9.15
N SER A 110 -10.61 17.57 10.39
CA SER A 110 -9.75 18.55 11.04
C SER A 110 -8.43 17.89 11.45
N PRO A 111 -7.32 18.63 11.50
CA PRO A 111 -6.10 18.09 12.09
C PRO A 111 -6.38 17.63 13.54
N ASP A 112 -6.07 16.37 13.87
CA ASP A 112 -6.00 15.79 15.23
C ASP A 112 -5.52 16.79 16.30
N ASP A 113 -4.42 17.49 16.03
CA ASP A 113 -3.75 18.45 16.91
C ASP A 113 -4.24 19.90 16.77
N ALA A 114 -5.39 20.13 16.11
CA ALA A 114 -6.02 21.43 16.04
C ALA A 114 -6.58 21.84 17.41
N ALA A 115 -6.12 22.99 17.93
CA ALA A 115 -6.47 23.46 19.26
C ALA A 115 -8.00 23.59 19.44
N GLY A 116 -8.53 22.93 20.47
CA GLY A 116 -9.95 23.01 20.88
C GLY A 116 -10.94 22.17 20.06
N SER A 117 -10.64 21.84 18.80
CA SER A 117 -11.59 21.14 17.91
C SER A 117 -11.06 19.83 17.34
N GLY A 118 -9.75 19.65 17.20
CA GLY A 118 -9.15 18.43 16.63
C GLY A 118 -9.37 17.20 17.50
N TYR A 119 -9.28 16.01 16.92
CA TYR A 119 -9.58 14.75 17.58
C TYR A 119 -8.83 14.56 18.92
N MET A 120 -7.60 15.07 19.05
CA MET A 120 -6.85 15.05 20.31
C MET A 120 -7.49 15.92 21.39
N TYR A 121 -7.95 17.12 21.03
CA TYR A 121 -8.32 18.19 21.96
C TYR A 121 -9.82 18.44 22.11
N THR A 122 -10.65 17.90 21.23
CA THR A 122 -12.10 18.02 21.33
C THR A 122 -12.59 17.53 22.70
N SER A 123 -13.51 18.27 23.29
CA SER A 123 -14.11 17.94 24.60
C SER A 123 -15.09 16.76 24.53
N TYR A 124 -15.50 16.38 23.31
CA TYR A 124 -16.41 15.26 23.06
C TYR A 124 -15.61 13.99 22.77
N ASN A 125 -15.72 12.99 23.64
CA ASN A 125 -15.22 11.65 23.32
C ASN A 125 -16.28 10.83 22.58
N ILE A 126 -15.84 9.76 21.89
CA ILE A 126 -16.73 8.92 21.07
C ILE A 126 -17.86 8.28 21.89
N ALA A 127 -17.63 7.92 23.15
CA ALA A 127 -18.66 7.34 24.00
C ALA A 127 -19.78 8.36 24.35
N GLN A 128 -19.41 9.62 24.57
CA GLN A 128 -20.37 10.71 24.77
C GLN A 128 -21.13 11.01 23.48
N LEU A 129 -20.44 11.02 22.34
CA LEU A 129 -21.08 11.23 21.05
C LEU A 129 -22.11 10.13 20.78
N LYS A 130 -21.77 8.85 21.06
CA LYS A 130 -22.71 7.73 21.00
C LYS A 130 -23.95 7.98 21.87
N SER A 131 -23.79 8.40 23.13
CA SER A 131 -24.96 8.64 23.99
C SER A 131 -25.82 9.81 23.54
N MET A 132 -25.21 10.91 23.06
CA MET A 132 -25.92 12.08 22.52
C MET A 132 -26.76 11.73 21.29
N VAL A 133 -26.33 10.76 20.49
CA VAL A 133 -27.04 10.30 19.30
C VAL A 133 -28.36 9.59 19.64
N HIS A 134 -28.40 8.87 20.76
CA HIS A 134 -29.61 8.15 21.19
C HIS A 134 -30.62 9.04 21.91
N ASP A 135 -30.23 10.27 22.27
CA ASP A 135 -31.07 11.26 22.95
C ASP A 135 -31.55 12.32 21.94
N SER A 136 -32.86 12.49 21.81
CA SER A 136 -33.45 13.39 20.81
C SER A 136 -33.13 14.87 21.02
N GLU A 137 -32.86 15.30 22.26
CA GLU A 137 -32.54 16.70 22.59
C GLU A 137 -31.03 16.96 22.38
N GLN A 138 -30.18 16.05 22.86
CA GLN A 138 -28.73 16.11 22.68
C GLN A 138 -28.30 15.90 21.22
N GLY A 139 -29.03 15.08 20.46
CA GLY A 139 -28.79 14.88 19.03
C GLY A 139 -28.92 16.17 18.21
N ASN A 140 -29.82 17.07 18.61
CA ASN A 140 -29.96 18.39 17.98
C ASN A 140 -28.77 19.33 18.32
N ILE A 141 -28.23 19.24 19.53
CA ILE A 141 -27.01 19.98 19.93
C ILE A 141 -25.82 19.49 19.11
N LEU A 142 -25.64 18.16 19.05
CA LEU A 142 -24.60 17.52 18.25
C LEU A 142 -24.69 17.94 16.78
N PHE A 143 -25.90 18.04 16.21
CA PHE A 143 -26.09 18.53 14.84
C PHE A 143 -25.57 19.97 14.62
N ASN A 144 -25.86 20.87 15.56
CA ASN A 144 -25.44 22.27 15.46
C ASN A 144 -23.92 22.41 15.64
N GLN A 145 -23.27 21.44 16.30
CA GLN A 145 -21.85 21.49 16.62
C GLN A 145 -20.96 20.56 15.78
N LYS A 146 -21.52 19.66 14.96
CA LYS A 146 -20.77 18.64 14.20
C LYS A 146 -19.63 19.21 13.34
N GLU A 147 -19.76 20.43 12.82
CA GLU A 147 -18.72 21.07 12.00
C GLU A 147 -17.52 21.56 12.84
N TYR A 148 -17.66 21.53 14.17
CA TYR A 148 -16.65 21.92 15.15
C TYR A 148 -16.17 20.74 16.01
N ILE A 149 -16.68 19.53 15.75
CA ILE A 149 -16.32 18.31 16.47
C ILE A 149 -15.61 17.38 15.48
N ASP A 150 -14.32 17.20 15.72
CA ASP A 150 -13.56 16.15 15.05
C ASP A 150 -13.73 14.82 15.80
N ALA A 151 -14.30 13.83 15.13
CA ALA A 151 -14.55 12.49 15.70
C ALA A 151 -13.81 11.38 14.93
N GLU A 152 -12.99 11.71 13.94
CA GLU A 152 -12.19 10.75 13.22
C GLU A 152 -10.70 11.01 13.44
N PRO A 153 -9.93 10.01 13.91
CA PRO A 153 -8.49 10.19 14.01
C PRO A 153 -7.85 10.25 12.61
N ASP A 154 -6.90 11.16 12.48
CA ASP A 154 -6.04 11.26 11.31
C ASP A 154 -5.21 9.99 11.11
N GLU A 155 -4.91 9.71 9.85
CA GLU A 155 -4.02 8.60 9.50
C GLU A 155 -2.59 9.10 9.30
N TYR A 156 -1.65 8.51 10.04
CA TYR A 156 -0.23 8.78 9.87
C TYR A 156 0.47 7.57 9.23
N ASN A 157 1.35 7.83 8.25
CA ASN A 157 2.16 6.82 7.58
C ASN A 157 3.65 7.11 7.82
N VAL A 158 4.44 6.11 8.21
CA VAL A 158 5.90 6.20 8.31
C VAL A 158 6.54 5.47 7.13
N SER A 159 7.57 6.06 6.52
CA SER A 159 8.48 5.38 5.60
C SER A 159 9.91 5.91 5.77
N ALA A 160 10.80 5.12 6.39
CA ALA A 160 12.20 5.50 6.58
C ALA A 160 13.12 4.28 6.75
N ASN A 161 14.15 4.16 5.90
CA ASN A 161 15.19 3.13 5.98
C ASN A 161 14.68 1.70 6.29
N GLY A 162 13.67 1.23 5.56
CA GLY A 162 13.05 -0.09 5.77
C GLY A 162 11.94 -0.13 6.83
N ILE A 163 11.76 0.92 7.64
CA ILE A 163 10.65 1.07 8.58
C ILE A 163 9.42 1.58 7.82
N GLN A 164 8.33 0.82 7.84
CA GLN A 164 7.05 1.20 7.24
C GLN A 164 5.87 0.70 8.08
N PHE A 165 5.00 1.59 8.53
CA PHE A 165 3.75 1.24 9.21
C PHE A 165 2.81 2.44 9.30
N ARG A 166 1.54 2.17 9.65
CA ARG A 166 0.55 3.19 9.98
C ARG A 166 0.43 3.37 11.48
N PHE A 167 0.04 4.56 11.91
CA PHE A 167 -0.32 4.80 13.30
C PHE A 167 -1.37 5.90 13.42
N PHE A 168 -2.06 5.90 14.56
CA PHE A 168 -3.21 6.76 14.83
C PHE A 168 -3.21 7.23 16.27
N TYR A 169 -3.88 8.34 16.57
CA TYR A 169 -4.06 8.78 17.94
C TYR A 169 -5.17 7.99 18.65
N ASP A 170 -4.84 7.41 19.81
CA ASP A 170 -5.78 6.80 20.74
C ASP A 170 -6.14 7.83 21.82
N LYS A 171 -7.30 8.46 21.64
CA LYS A 171 -7.81 9.48 22.57
C LYS A 171 -8.09 8.91 23.96
N GLN A 172 -8.46 7.64 24.08
CA GLN A 172 -8.81 7.04 25.38
C GLN A 172 -7.59 6.89 26.28
N ASN A 173 -6.44 6.57 25.70
CA ASN A 173 -5.18 6.39 26.43
C ASN A 173 -4.16 7.53 26.20
N ALA A 174 -4.57 8.59 25.49
CA ALA A 174 -3.76 9.75 25.14
C ALA A 174 -2.37 9.40 24.55
N ARG A 175 -2.33 8.45 23.61
CA ARG A 175 -1.09 7.94 23.01
C ARG A 175 -1.26 7.61 21.53
N PHE A 176 -0.16 7.46 20.80
CA PHE A 176 -0.21 6.94 19.43
C PHE A 176 -0.11 5.41 19.42
N VAL A 177 -0.88 4.75 18.55
CA VAL A 177 -0.93 3.29 18.40
C VAL A 177 -0.66 2.89 16.95
N GLN A 178 0.17 1.88 16.75
CA GLN A 178 0.65 1.42 15.46
C GLN A 178 -0.20 0.27 14.89
N ALA A 179 -0.21 0.18 13.56
CA ALA A 179 -0.83 -0.87 12.76
C ALA A 179 0.14 -1.26 11.61
N PRO A 180 0.82 -2.42 11.69
CA PRO A 180 0.76 -3.43 12.75
C PRO A 180 1.34 -2.96 14.10
N LEU A 181 1.08 -3.70 15.17
CA LEU A 181 1.74 -3.46 16.46
C LEU A 181 3.24 -3.71 16.35
N SER A 182 4.04 -2.81 16.93
CA SER A 182 5.47 -3.00 17.12
C SER A 182 5.92 -2.38 18.45
N ASN A 183 7.17 -2.61 18.84
CA ASN A 183 7.81 -1.92 19.96
C ASN A 183 8.71 -0.75 19.51
N ILE A 184 8.51 -0.24 18.28
CA ILE A 184 9.13 1.02 17.85
C ILE A 184 8.57 2.15 18.72
N LYS A 185 9.45 2.96 19.31
CA LYS A 185 9.06 4.08 20.16
C LYS A 185 8.72 5.30 19.32
N LEU A 186 7.54 5.90 19.55
CA LEU A 186 7.07 7.11 18.88
C LEU A 186 7.01 8.28 19.88
N GLU A 187 7.74 9.35 19.60
CA GLU A 187 7.87 10.52 20.49
C GLU A 187 7.53 11.82 19.73
N PRO A 188 6.25 12.23 19.70
CA PRO A 188 5.86 13.52 19.12
C PRO A 188 6.42 14.68 19.97
N GLN A 189 6.84 15.74 19.30
CA GLN A 189 7.23 16.99 19.92
C GLN A 189 6.16 18.05 19.65
N TYR A 190 5.81 18.80 20.69
CA TYR A 190 4.71 19.75 20.65
C TYR A 190 5.18 21.20 20.78
N ASN A 191 4.46 22.10 20.10
CA ASN A 191 4.52 23.54 20.35
C ASN A 191 3.10 24.09 20.36
N ASN A 192 2.68 24.69 21.48
CA ASN A 192 1.30 25.19 21.68
C ASN A 192 0.21 24.14 21.36
N GLY A 193 0.48 22.85 21.64
CA GLY A 193 -0.43 21.74 21.34
C GLY A 193 -0.33 21.19 19.91
N HIS A 194 0.38 21.85 19.00
CA HIS A 194 0.58 21.33 17.64
C HIS A 194 1.80 20.40 17.58
N ILE A 195 1.69 19.33 16.80
CA ILE A 195 2.78 18.38 16.54
C ILE A 195 3.73 19.01 15.52
N ILE A 196 4.94 19.36 15.95
CA ILE A 196 5.92 20.05 15.10
C ILE A 196 7.04 19.14 14.59
N SER A 197 7.32 18.04 15.29
CA SER A 197 8.35 17.08 14.90
C SER A 197 8.13 15.73 15.58
N TRP A 198 8.87 14.73 15.13
CA TRP A 198 8.82 13.37 15.67
C TRP A 198 10.23 12.84 15.90
N ILE A 199 10.37 12.06 16.97
CA ILE A 199 11.52 11.17 17.17
C ILE A 199 10.99 9.74 17.20
N LEU A 200 11.55 8.90 16.35
CA LEU A 200 11.25 7.49 16.28
C LEU A 200 12.49 6.70 16.67
N THR A 201 12.37 5.77 17.61
CA THR A 201 13.49 4.88 17.98
C THR A 201 13.11 3.45 17.63
N ASP A 202 13.91 2.80 16.78
CA ASP A 202 13.69 1.40 16.43
C ASP A 202 14.02 0.47 17.62
N THR A 203 13.81 -0.84 17.45
CA THR A 203 14.10 -1.81 18.52
C THR A 203 15.61 -2.07 18.70
N GLY A 204 16.46 -1.62 17.78
CA GLY A 204 17.92 -1.67 17.92
C GLY A 204 18.47 -0.49 18.73
N GLY A 205 17.70 0.60 18.85
CA GLY A 205 18.09 1.85 19.51
C GLY A 205 18.46 2.98 18.54
N ILE A 206 18.36 2.78 17.22
CA ILE A 206 18.63 3.80 16.20
C ILE A 206 17.49 4.81 16.21
N LYS A 207 17.84 6.10 16.19
CA LYS A 207 16.89 7.20 16.24
C LYS A 207 16.76 7.90 14.90
N TYR A 208 15.51 8.18 14.54
CA TYR A 208 15.12 8.88 13.32
C TYR A 208 14.36 10.14 13.72
N TYR A 209 14.82 11.29 13.24
CA TYR A 209 14.27 12.59 13.61
C TYR A 209 13.59 13.21 12.41
N PHE A 210 12.34 13.65 12.56
CA PHE A 210 11.53 14.18 11.48
C PHE A 210 11.03 15.59 11.79
N GLY A 211 11.05 16.51 10.82
CA GLY A 211 10.40 17.82 10.93
C GLY A 211 11.12 18.88 11.76
N ILE A 212 12.27 18.57 12.38
CA ILE A 212 13.05 19.54 13.17
C ILE A 212 13.43 20.75 12.31
N ASN A 213 13.51 21.93 12.93
CA ASN A 213 13.82 23.20 12.27
C ASN A 213 12.84 23.55 11.14
N ASN A 214 11.57 23.16 11.29
CA ASN A 214 10.50 23.43 10.31
C ASN A 214 10.73 22.77 8.94
N ASN A 215 11.45 21.64 8.90
CA ASN A 215 11.58 20.82 7.69
C ASN A 215 10.31 19.97 7.47
N VAL A 216 9.22 20.65 7.10
CA VAL A 216 7.88 20.07 6.96
C VAL A 216 7.24 20.46 5.62
N GLU A 217 6.34 19.63 5.12
CA GLU A 217 5.39 20.02 4.08
C GLU A 217 4.16 20.61 4.74
N TYR A 218 3.82 21.83 4.38
CA TYR A 218 2.75 22.60 5.02
C TYR A 218 1.62 22.90 4.03
N SER A 219 0.38 22.67 4.45
CA SER A 219 -0.81 23.13 3.73
C SER A 219 -1.26 24.46 4.29
N ASP A 220 -1.10 25.53 3.50
CA ASP A 220 -1.62 26.87 3.84
C ASP A 220 -3.13 26.95 3.68
N LEU A 221 -3.67 26.15 2.77
CA LEU A 221 -5.08 26.12 2.41
C LEU A 221 -5.41 24.71 1.91
N SER A 222 -6.44 24.12 2.48
CA SER A 222 -7.14 22.95 1.96
C SER A 222 -8.62 23.30 1.90
N GLN A 223 -9.18 23.42 0.70
CA GLN A 223 -10.55 23.90 0.48
C GLN A 223 -11.32 22.96 -0.44
N THR A 224 -12.56 22.63 -0.06
CA THR A 224 -13.49 21.91 -0.93
C THR A 224 -14.48 22.88 -1.56
N ILE A 225 -14.74 22.70 -2.86
CA ILE A 225 -15.66 23.51 -3.65
C ILE A 225 -16.71 22.56 -4.26
N THR A 226 -17.98 22.79 -3.94
CA THR A 226 -19.10 22.00 -4.46
C THR A 226 -19.93 22.83 -5.43
N LEU A 227 -20.08 22.34 -6.67
CA LEU A 227 -20.94 22.91 -7.70
C LEU A 227 -22.23 22.09 -7.80
N ALA A 228 -23.40 22.75 -7.83
CA ALA A 228 -24.70 22.10 -8.05
C ALA A 228 -25.27 22.49 -9.42
N SER A 229 -25.74 21.53 -10.22
CA SER A 229 -26.13 21.79 -11.62
C SER A 229 -27.48 22.49 -11.80
N ASP A 230 -28.37 22.48 -10.79
CA ASP A 230 -29.81 22.75 -11.00
C ASP A 230 -30.34 23.98 -10.25
N ALA A 231 -29.47 24.73 -9.58
CA ALA A 231 -29.83 25.99 -8.95
C ALA A 231 -28.74 27.04 -9.22
N PRO A 232 -28.99 28.00 -10.13
CA PRO A 232 -28.12 29.16 -10.26
C PRO A 232 -28.10 29.91 -8.90
N GLY A 233 -27.01 29.78 -8.16
CA GLY A 233 -26.81 30.44 -6.86
C GLY A 233 -26.82 29.54 -5.62
N ALA A 234 -27.04 28.23 -5.73
CA ALA A 234 -26.83 27.31 -4.59
C ALA A 234 -25.36 26.88 -4.50
N VAL A 235 -24.48 27.81 -4.14
CA VAL A 235 -23.09 27.49 -3.80
C VAL A 235 -23.11 26.89 -2.40
N GLY A 236 -22.77 25.60 -2.26
CA GLY A 236 -22.26 25.09 -0.99
C GLY A 236 -20.96 25.85 -0.74
N GLY A 237 -20.99 26.87 0.12
CA GLY A 237 -19.83 27.73 0.38
C GLY A 237 -18.60 26.89 0.72
N PRO A 238 -17.39 27.36 0.37
CA PRO A 238 -16.18 26.58 0.55
C PRO A 238 -16.01 26.16 2.01
N SER A 239 -15.77 24.87 2.25
CA SER A 239 -15.27 24.38 3.55
C SER A 239 -13.76 24.35 3.48
N SER A 240 -13.11 25.07 4.39
CA SER A 240 -11.65 25.07 4.53
C SER A 240 -11.23 24.38 5.80
N THR A 241 -10.21 23.54 5.71
CA THR A 241 -9.51 23.03 6.88
C THR A 241 -8.45 24.05 7.32
N LEU A 242 -8.21 24.12 8.63
CA LEU A 242 -7.16 24.97 9.18
C LEU A 242 -5.79 24.63 8.57
N PRO A 243 -4.87 25.60 8.44
CA PRO A 243 -3.51 25.31 8.01
C PRO A 243 -2.85 24.24 8.89
N HIS A 244 -2.15 23.29 8.28
CA HIS A 244 -1.61 22.14 8.98
C HIS A 244 -0.40 21.53 8.27
N ILE A 245 0.40 20.79 9.04
CA ILE A 245 1.50 19.99 8.51
C ILE A 245 0.94 18.71 7.87
N LEU A 246 1.36 18.45 6.63
CA LEU A 246 1.07 17.23 5.89
C LEU A 246 2.19 16.19 6.02
N THR A 247 3.44 16.66 6.09
CA THR A 247 4.61 15.78 6.11
C THR A 247 5.70 16.32 7.03
N TRP A 248 6.31 15.45 7.82
CA TRP A 248 7.57 15.72 8.52
C TRP A 248 8.70 14.96 7.80
N TYR A 249 9.64 15.68 7.20
CA TYR A 249 10.77 15.08 6.48
C TYR A 249 11.86 14.60 7.45
N LEU A 250 12.52 13.49 7.13
CA LEU A 250 13.64 12.96 7.90
C LEU A 250 14.83 13.91 7.85
N VAL A 251 15.24 14.45 8.99
CA VAL A 251 16.35 15.42 9.08
C VAL A 251 17.65 14.80 9.58
N LYS A 252 17.56 13.71 10.34
CA LYS A 252 18.70 13.11 11.05
C LYS A 252 18.42 11.64 11.34
N ILE A 253 19.42 10.79 11.11
CA ILE A 253 19.50 9.44 11.70
C ILE A 253 20.71 9.41 12.64
N GLU A 254 20.52 8.86 13.83
CA GLU A 254 21.56 8.71 14.84
C GLU A 254 21.60 7.24 15.27
N ASP A 255 22.74 6.58 15.06
CA ASP A 255 22.95 5.20 15.47
C ASP A 255 23.31 5.10 16.97
N THR A 256 23.50 3.89 17.50
CA THR A 256 23.79 3.67 18.93
C THR A 256 25.22 4.08 19.31
N LYS A 257 26.07 4.33 18.32
CA LYS A 257 27.45 4.81 18.44
C LYS A 257 27.58 6.33 18.29
N ASN A 258 26.46 7.06 18.24
CA ASN A 258 26.39 8.50 18.02
C ASN A 258 26.90 8.95 16.63
N ASN A 259 26.97 8.07 15.64
CA ASN A 259 27.19 8.49 14.26
C ASN A 259 25.92 9.18 13.75
N ILE A 260 26.10 10.32 13.09
CA ILE A 260 24.99 11.18 12.65
C ILE A 260 25.00 11.25 11.12
N LEU A 261 23.90 10.80 10.52
CA LEU A 261 23.57 11.05 9.12
C LEU A 261 22.59 12.23 9.06
N GLU A 262 23.00 13.33 8.44
CA GLU A 262 22.21 14.56 8.37
C GLU A 262 21.57 14.75 6.99
N PHE A 263 20.36 15.30 6.98
CA PHE A 263 19.60 15.60 5.77
C PHE A 263 19.28 17.09 5.76
N GLN A 264 19.70 17.76 4.70
CA GLN A 264 19.54 19.20 4.51
C GLN A 264 18.56 19.44 3.38
N TYR A 265 17.63 20.36 3.63
CA TYR A 265 16.55 20.68 2.72
C TYR A 265 16.53 22.17 2.39
N LYS A 266 16.00 22.47 1.21
CA LYS A 266 15.63 23.82 0.79
C LYS A 266 14.13 23.92 0.61
N GLN A 267 13.56 25.06 0.97
CA GLN A 267 12.14 25.31 0.78
C GLN A 267 11.83 25.57 -0.70
N ASN A 268 10.80 24.91 -1.22
CA ASN A 268 10.30 25.16 -2.57
C ASN A 268 9.38 26.38 -2.60
N PRO A 269 9.22 27.03 -3.77
CA PRO A 269 8.15 27.99 -3.95
C PRO A 269 6.80 27.34 -3.67
N THR A 270 5.90 28.10 -3.03
CA THR A 270 4.52 27.66 -2.82
C THR A 270 3.87 27.39 -4.16
N TYR A 271 3.19 26.26 -4.27
CA TYR A 271 2.42 25.89 -5.45
C TYR A 271 0.99 25.53 -5.05
N GLN A 272 0.10 25.55 -6.03
CA GLN A 272 -1.28 25.17 -5.86
C GLN A 272 -1.66 24.14 -6.91
N TYR A 273 -2.53 23.22 -6.53
CA TYR A 273 -3.13 22.28 -7.47
C TYR A 273 -4.58 22.03 -7.10
N TYR A 274 -5.31 21.56 -8.09
CA TYR A 274 -6.71 21.20 -7.97
C TYR A 274 -6.85 19.70 -8.17
N SER A 275 -7.93 19.15 -7.64
CA SER A 275 -8.32 17.77 -7.92
C SER A 275 -9.83 17.66 -7.94
N LYS A 276 -10.34 16.75 -8.78
CA LYS A 276 -11.75 16.43 -8.81
C LYS A 276 -12.01 15.35 -7.75
N ALA A 277 -12.60 15.75 -6.62
CA ALA A 277 -12.88 14.85 -5.51
C ALA A 277 -14.01 13.85 -5.85
N GLY A 278 -14.88 14.19 -6.80
CA GLY A 278 -15.89 13.29 -7.35
C GLY A 278 -17.16 14.02 -7.79
N GLU A 279 -18.12 13.24 -8.26
CA GLU A 279 -19.47 13.66 -8.60
C GLU A 279 -20.46 12.88 -7.75
N SER A 280 -21.62 13.46 -7.47
CA SER A 280 -22.76 12.70 -6.96
C SER A 280 -24.07 13.17 -7.58
N THR A 281 -25.04 12.26 -7.65
CA THR A 281 -26.41 12.53 -8.05
C THR A 281 -27.32 12.07 -6.91
N VAL A 282 -28.12 12.98 -6.38
CA VAL A 282 -29.13 12.70 -5.35
C VAL A 282 -30.49 12.66 -6.03
N LYS A 283 -31.23 11.56 -5.85
CA LYS A 283 -32.60 11.37 -6.34
C LYS A 283 -33.57 11.42 -5.17
N PHE A 284 -34.52 12.34 -5.25
CA PHE A 284 -35.61 12.49 -4.29
C PHE A 284 -36.91 11.90 -4.86
N PHE A 285 -37.68 11.22 -4.00
CA PHE A 285 -39.04 10.83 -4.35
C PHE A 285 -39.98 12.06 -4.37
N PRO A 286 -40.86 12.24 -5.38
CA PRO A 286 -41.17 11.28 -6.45
C PRO A 286 -40.32 11.36 -7.73
N SER A 287 -39.51 12.40 -8.00
CA SER A 287 -38.75 12.48 -9.27
C SER A 287 -37.58 13.50 -9.36
N GLU A 288 -37.30 14.30 -8.33
CA GLU A 288 -36.27 15.35 -8.44
C GLU A 288 -34.86 14.75 -8.40
N LYS A 289 -33.96 15.27 -9.24
CA LYS A 289 -32.54 14.88 -9.26
C LYS A 289 -31.69 16.12 -9.10
N VAL A 290 -30.66 16.03 -8.26
CA VAL A 290 -29.64 17.08 -8.12
C VAL A 290 -28.26 16.50 -8.34
N LYS A 291 -27.46 17.09 -9.23
CA LYS A 291 -26.05 16.71 -9.40
C LYS A 291 -25.11 17.66 -8.66
N TYR A 292 -24.12 17.08 -8.02
CA TYR A 292 -23.04 17.76 -7.33
C TYR A 292 -21.69 17.37 -7.93
N ILE A 293 -20.81 18.34 -8.13
CA ILE A 293 -19.41 18.12 -8.51
C ILE A 293 -18.54 18.72 -7.42
N ASN A 294 -17.67 17.91 -6.84
CA ASN A 294 -16.77 18.31 -5.78
C ASN A 294 -15.35 18.45 -6.32
N TYR A 295 -14.76 19.60 -6.05
CA TYR A 295 -13.35 19.90 -6.27
C TYR A 295 -12.65 20.09 -4.94
N SER A 296 -11.37 19.77 -4.90
CA SER A 296 -10.51 20.20 -3.83
C SER A 296 -9.37 21.06 -4.36
N GLN A 297 -9.02 22.09 -3.61
CA GLN A 297 -7.90 22.97 -3.89
C GLN A 297 -6.94 22.91 -2.71
N ARG A 298 -5.64 22.80 -3.03
CA ARG A 298 -4.57 22.86 -2.03
C ARG A 298 -3.54 23.89 -2.42
N ARG A 299 -3.07 24.64 -1.41
CA ARG A 299 -1.88 25.48 -1.50
C ARG A 299 -0.82 24.93 -0.56
N ILE A 300 0.30 24.49 -1.13
CA ILE A 300 1.32 23.70 -0.45
C ILE A 300 2.68 24.41 -0.51
N THR A 301 3.38 24.42 0.63
CA THR A 301 4.80 24.73 0.72
C THR A 301 5.53 23.44 1.11
N ALA A 302 6.31 22.90 0.18
CA ALA A 302 7.06 21.66 0.35
C ALA A 302 8.57 21.92 0.45
N MET A 303 9.32 20.92 0.88
CA MET A 303 10.79 20.96 0.91
C MET A 303 11.38 20.06 -0.18
N SER A 304 12.56 20.40 -0.66
CA SER A 304 13.38 19.54 -1.51
C SER A 304 14.63 19.13 -0.76
N LEU A 305 14.92 17.83 -0.71
CA LEU A 305 16.20 17.34 -0.22
C LEU A 305 17.30 17.93 -1.11
N GLU A 306 18.29 18.57 -0.48
CA GLU A 306 19.42 19.22 -1.15
C GLU A 306 20.70 18.43 -0.92
N LYS A 307 20.90 17.93 0.30
CA LYS A 307 22.12 17.22 0.67
C LYS A 307 21.87 16.18 1.76
N ILE A 308 22.54 15.03 1.66
CA ILE A 308 22.76 14.10 2.76
C ILE A 308 24.24 14.17 3.12
N LYS A 309 24.56 14.27 4.42
CA LYS A 309 25.93 14.37 4.90
C LYS A 309 26.23 13.34 5.97
N TYR A 310 27.38 12.67 5.81
CA TYR A 310 27.97 11.82 6.84
C TYR A 310 29.48 11.98 6.80
N ASN A 311 30.09 12.43 7.90
CA ASN A 311 31.52 12.74 7.97
C ASN A 311 31.98 13.61 6.78
N THR A 312 32.80 13.02 5.91
CA THR A 312 33.42 13.59 4.71
C THR A 312 32.65 13.27 3.43
N THR A 313 31.64 12.40 3.50
CA THR A 313 30.76 12.05 2.39
C THR A 313 29.59 13.03 2.31
N GLU A 314 29.37 13.57 1.11
CA GLU A 314 28.21 14.42 0.80
C GLU A 314 27.47 13.87 -0.44
N ILE A 315 26.16 13.68 -0.31
CA ILE A 315 25.28 13.29 -1.42
C ILE A 315 24.40 14.49 -1.74
N GLU A 316 24.65 15.16 -2.87
CA GLU A 316 23.92 16.34 -3.33
C GLU A 316 22.81 15.96 -4.30
N PHE A 317 21.63 16.53 -4.09
CA PHE A 317 20.44 16.38 -4.92
C PHE A 317 20.18 17.69 -5.67
N ILE A 318 20.32 17.65 -6.98
CA ILE A 318 20.26 18.84 -7.84
C ILE A 318 18.97 18.76 -8.66
N ASP A 319 18.06 19.69 -8.39
CA ASP A 319 16.85 19.86 -9.21
C ASP A 319 17.18 20.51 -10.56
N ASP A 320 16.32 20.29 -11.54
CA ASP A 320 16.40 20.93 -12.85
C ASP A 320 16.28 22.47 -12.75
N THR A 321 16.83 23.18 -13.73
CA THR A 321 16.65 24.62 -13.86
C THR A 321 15.27 24.96 -14.38
N ALA A 322 14.73 24.13 -15.28
CA ALA A 322 13.39 24.28 -15.85
C ALA A 322 12.29 23.84 -14.89
N ASN A 323 11.16 24.57 -14.92
CA ASN A 323 9.94 24.12 -14.24
C ASN A 323 9.32 22.94 -15.01
N ARG A 324 8.66 22.08 -14.25
CA ARG A 324 7.84 21.00 -14.78
C ARG A 324 6.67 21.56 -15.59
N GLN A 325 6.36 20.95 -16.74
CA GLN A 325 5.19 21.32 -17.56
C GLN A 325 3.89 20.82 -16.94
N ASP A 326 3.95 19.79 -16.11
CA ASP A 326 2.79 19.12 -15.52
C ASP A 326 2.46 19.57 -14.09
N LEU A 327 3.30 20.43 -13.51
CA LEU A 327 3.11 21.00 -12.19
C LEU A 327 3.89 22.33 -12.06
N ALA A 328 3.18 23.45 -12.05
CA ALA A 328 3.78 24.77 -11.96
C ALA A 328 4.63 24.95 -10.68
N ASN A 329 5.68 25.77 -10.77
CA ASN A 329 6.62 26.08 -9.69
C ASN A 329 7.34 24.88 -9.05
N ASN A 330 7.27 23.70 -9.68
CA ASN A 330 7.95 22.49 -9.26
C ASN A 330 9.01 22.07 -10.28
N LYS A 331 10.02 21.34 -9.81
CA LYS A 331 11.20 20.94 -10.61
C LYS A 331 11.42 19.44 -10.52
N ALA A 332 11.90 18.84 -11.59
CA ALA A 332 12.32 17.44 -11.62
C ALA A 332 13.70 17.27 -10.96
N LEU A 333 14.03 16.08 -10.46
CA LEU A 333 15.37 15.76 -9.96
C LEU A 333 16.31 15.57 -11.16
N LYS A 334 17.33 16.41 -11.33
CA LYS A 334 18.23 16.37 -12.49
C LYS A 334 19.47 15.50 -12.25
N GLU A 335 20.12 15.66 -11.10
CA GLU A 335 21.36 14.93 -10.77
C GLU A 335 21.41 14.54 -9.30
N ILE A 336 22.07 13.41 -9.02
CA ILE A 336 22.59 13.07 -7.69
C ILE A 336 24.10 12.99 -7.78
N LYS A 337 24.83 13.72 -6.94
CA LYS A 337 26.31 13.67 -6.87
C LYS A 337 26.73 13.15 -5.52
N VAL A 338 27.59 12.14 -5.51
CA VAL A 338 28.24 11.64 -4.30
C VAL A 338 29.68 12.14 -4.32
N LYS A 339 30.06 12.88 -3.27
CA LYS A 339 31.40 13.40 -3.07
C LYS A 339 31.98 12.84 -1.78
N GLU A 340 33.28 12.56 -1.80
CA GLU A 340 34.08 12.16 -0.64
C GLU A 340 35.24 13.14 -0.53
N ASN A 341 35.42 13.81 0.62
CA ASN A 341 36.44 14.85 0.78
C ASN A 341 36.39 15.94 -0.33
N GLY A 342 35.19 16.24 -0.82
CA GLY A 342 34.96 17.17 -1.93
C GLY A 342 35.23 16.61 -3.33
N LYS A 343 35.86 15.43 -3.47
CA LYS A 343 36.09 14.74 -4.74
C LYS A 343 34.83 13.99 -5.17
N LEU A 344 34.41 14.17 -6.43
CA LEU A 344 33.27 13.44 -7.00
C LEU A 344 33.63 11.97 -7.19
N ILE A 345 32.89 11.07 -6.53
CA ILE A 345 33.08 9.62 -6.63
C ILE A 345 31.95 8.91 -7.36
N LYS A 346 30.76 9.53 -7.44
CA LYS A 346 29.63 8.99 -8.20
C LYS A 346 28.71 10.10 -8.65
N LYS A 347 28.11 9.96 -9.83
CA LYS A 347 27.13 10.92 -10.36
C LYS A 347 26.02 10.17 -11.09
N ALA A 348 24.77 10.35 -10.70
CA ALA A 348 23.61 9.89 -11.44
C ALA A 348 22.94 11.08 -12.13
N VAL A 349 22.65 10.97 -13.42
CA VAL A 349 21.97 11.99 -14.22
C VAL A 349 20.65 11.43 -14.74
N PHE A 350 19.57 12.17 -14.51
CA PHE A 350 18.22 11.80 -14.91
C PHE A 350 17.81 12.62 -16.13
N ASN A 351 17.25 11.95 -17.13
CA ASN A 351 16.81 12.57 -18.38
C ASN A 351 15.32 12.33 -18.59
N TYR A 352 14.61 13.41 -18.94
CA TYR A 352 13.16 13.42 -18.99
C TYR A 352 12.61 13.95 -20.30
N SER A 353 11.43 13.46 -20.63
CA SER A 353 10.49 14.07 -21.56
C SER A 353 9.12 14.15 -20.89
N TYR A 354 8.05 14.37 -21.66
CA TYR A 354 6.68 14.32 -21.17
C TYR A 354 5.84 13.30 -21.91
N PHE A 355 4.93 12.65 -21.20
CA PHE A 355 3.72 12.10 -21.80
C PHE A 355 2.74 13.25 -22.04
N THR A 356 2.14 13.28 -23.23
CA THR A 356 1.18 14.31 -23.64
C THR A 356 -0.18 13.67 -23.89
N SER A 357 -1.24 14.29 -23.38
CA SER A 357 -2.59 13.75 -23.55
C SER A 357 -3.08 13.79 -24.99
N ASP A 358 -3.87 12.79 -25.38
CA ASP A 358 -4.51 12.67 -26.69
C ASP A 358 -5.77 13.55 -26.87
N ASN A 359 -6.44 13.91 -25.77
CA ASN A 359 -7.67 14.69 -25.79
C ASN A 359 -7.47 16.14 -25.31
N SER A 360 -7.95 17.11 -26.09
CA SER A 360 -7.71 18.56 -25.87
C SER A 360 -8.73 19.26 -24.97
N LYS A 361 -9.79 18.59 -24.47
CA LYS A 361 -10.78 19.20 -23.55
C LYS A 361 -11.39 18.19 -22.57
N PRO A 362 -11.35 18.45 -21.24
CA PRO A 362 -12.37 17.92 -20.34
C PRO A 362 -13.71 18.61 -20.63
N TYR A 363 -14.84 17.89 -20.49
CA TYR A 363 -16.18 18.48 -20.60
C TYR A 363 -16.57 19.35 -19.39
N ASP A 364 -15.71 19.45 -18.38
CA ASP A 364 -15.89 20.34 -17.23
C ASP A 364 -15.09 21.64 -17.42
N HIS A 365 -15.78 22.75 -17.70
CA HIS A 365 -15.15 24.02 -18.09
C HIS A 365 -14.66 24.84 -16.88
N TYR A 366 -14.85 24.35 -15.64
CA TYR A 366 -14.65 25.16 -14.44
C TYR A 366 -13.19 25.27 -13.99
N TYR A 367 -12.40 24.20 -14.05
CA TYR A 367 -11.00 24.16 -13.59
C TYR A 367 -10.11 23.36 -14.56
N TYR A 368 -9.88 23.90 -15.75
CA TYR A 368 -8.92 23.35 -16.73
C TYR A 368 -7.66 24.19 -16.80
N PHE A 369 -6.50 23.56 -16.62
CA PHE A 369 -5.19 24.18 -16.81
C PHE A 369 -4.42 23.45 -17.92
N ALA A 370 -3.58 24.18 -18.66
CA ALA A 370 -2.83 23.61 -19.79
C ALA A 370 -1.85 22.52 -19.33
N GLU A 371 -1.36 22.65 -18.10
CA GLU A 371 -0.44 21.76 -17.39
C GLU A 371 -1.04 20.36 -17.17
N ASP A 372 -2.38 20.22 -17.14
CA ASP A 372 -3.08 18.95 -16.89
C ASP A 372 -2.99 17.97 -18.09
N GLY A 373 -2.53 18.44 -19.25
CA GLY A 373 -2.26 17.63 -20.43
C GLY A 373 -0.89 16.94 -20.41
N TYR A 374 -0.04 17.22 -19.43
CA TYR A 374 1.33 16.72 -19.35
C TYR A 374 1.53 15.81 -18.13
N ARG A 375 2.45 14.85 -18.25
CA ARG A 375 3.01 14.07 -17.12
C ARG A 375 4.50 13.81 -17.34
N LEU A 376 5.33 14.11 -16.34
CA LEU A 376 6.78 13.93 -16.43
C LEU A 376 7.15 12.46 -16.70
N LYS A 377 8.00 12.20 -17.69
CA LYS A 377 8.44 10.86 -18.11
C LYS A 377 9.95 10.73 -17.97
N LEU A 378 10.42 9.72 -17.24
CA LEU A 378 11.85 9.41 -17.13
C LEU A 378 12.29 8.54 -18.30
N ASP A 379 13.14 9.05 -19.20
CA ASP A 379 13.63 8.31 -20.36
C ASP A 379 14.79 7.38 -20.01
N ASN A 380 15.75 7.87 -19.23
CA ASN A 380 16.94 7.12 -18.84
C ASN A 380 17.62 7.70 -17.61
N VAL A 381 18.44 6.86 -16.98
CA VAL A 381 19.36 7.24 -15.91
C VAL A 381 20.77 6.83 -16.30
N ASN A 382 21.70 7.79 -16.25
CA ASN A 382 23.12 7.57 -16.51
C ASN A 382 23.89 7.65 -15.19
N ILE A 383 24.51 6.55 -14.77
CA ILE A 383 25.31 6.47 -13.55
C ILE A 383 26.80 6.44 -13.90
N TYR A 384 27.53 7.46 -13.52
CA TYR A 384 28.98 7.59 -13.71
C TYR A 384 29.70 7.24 -12.42
N ASN A 385 30.82 6.51 -12.53
CA ASN A 385 31.79 6.36 -11.45
C ASN A 385 32.75 7.55 -11.52
N GLY A 386 32.70 8.41 -10.50
CA GLY A 386 33.48 9.64 -10.43
C GLY A 386 33.33 10.53 -11.67
N THR A 387 34.44 10.75 -12.36
CA THR A 387 34.57 11.59 -13.56
C THR A 387 34.63 10.78 -14.86
N ASP A 388 34.35 9.48 -14.82
CA ASP A 388 34.39 8.62 -16.00
C ASP A 388 33.50 9.18 -17.12
N SER A 389 33.94 8.98 -18.38
CA SER A 389 33.21 9.46 -19.55
C SER A 389 32.05 8.55 -19.96
N MET A 390 32.13 7.25 -19.62
CA MET A 390 31.12 6.25 -19.97
C MET A 390 30.22 5.93 -18.76
N PRO A 391 28.91 6.22 -18.84
CA PRO A 391 27.99 5.86 -17.78
C PRO A 391 27.51 4.41 -17.89
N GLN A 392 27.12 3.84 -16.75
CA GLN A 392 26.13 2.78 -16.71
C GLN A 392 24.76 3.39 -17.07
N LYS A 393 24.32 3.15 -18.31
CA LYS A 393 23.05 3.67 -18.83
C LYS A 393 21.92 2.66 -18.62
N TYR A 394 20.85 3.12 -17.97
CA TYR A 394 19.56 2.43 -17.88
C TYR A 394 18.55 3.18 -18.72
N GLU A 395 17.90 2.52 -19.67
CA GLU A 395 16.93 3.14 -20.58
C GLU A 395 15.54 2.50 -20.44
N PHE A 396 14.51 3.35 -20.46
CA PHE A 396 13.14 2.98 -20.13
C PHE A 396 12.22 3.22 -21.33
N ILE A 397 11.55 2.16 -21.76
CA ILE A 397 10.58 2.21 -22.86
C ILE A 397 9.20 1.90 -22.30
N TYR A 398 8.25 2.77 -22.62
CA TYR A 398 6.88 2.72 -22.11
C TYR A 398 5.91 2.38 -23.25
N ASN A 399 4.72 1.91 -22.87
CA ASN A 399 3.60 1.75 -23.78
C ASN A 399 3.30 3.08 -24.50
N SER A 400 3.10 3.00 -25.81
CA SER A 400 2.94 4.16 -26.69
C SER A 400 1.57 4.83 -26.62
N ARG A 401 0.58 4.22 -25.95
CA ARG A 401 -0.73 4.82 -25.77
C ARG A 401 -0.65 5.97 -24.77
N ASN A 402 -1.20 7.10 -25.16
CA ASN A 402 -1.30 8.28 -24.32
C ASN A 402 -2.44 8.15 -23.33
N LEU A 403 -2.24 8.67 -22.12
CA LEU A 403 -3.33 8.90 -21.16
C LEU A 403 -4.12 10.16 -21.54
N PRO A 404 -5.42 10.23 -21.24
CA PRO A 404 -6.17 11.45 -21.44
C PRO A 404 -5.76 12.52 -20.40
N ASN A 405 -6.38 13.70 -20.48
CA ASN A 405 -6.23 14.74 -19.46
C ASN A 405 -6.55 14.20 -18.05
N LYS A 406 -5.87 14.72 -17.02
CA LYS A 406 -5.99 14.27 -15.61
C LYS A 406 -7.43 14.30 -15.05
N TYR A 407 -8.31 15.13 -15.61
CA TYR A 407 -9.72 15.23 -15.20
C TYR A 407 -10.69 14.57 -16.20
N SER A 408 -10.19 13.71 -17.08
CA SER A 408 -11.02 13.04 -18.08
C SER A 408 -12.03 12.08 -17.44
N TYR A 409 -13.22 12.01 -18.05
CA TYR A 409 -14.26 11.05 -17.68
C TYR A 409 -14.03 9.65 -18.24
N SER A 410 -13.05 9.49 -19.13
CA SER A 410 -12.65 8.21 -19.71
C SER A 410 -11.87 7.37 -18.70
N GLN A 411 -12.52 6.97 -17.61
CA GLN A 411 -11.89 6.12 -16.60
C GLN A 411 -12.84 5.00 -16.12
N ASP A 412 -12.25 3.85 -15.80
CA ASP A 412 -12.95 2.74 -15.17
C ASP A 412 -13.29 3.05 -13.70
N ALA A 413 -13.96 2.13 -13.01
CA ALA A 413 -14.36 2.29 -11.61
C ALA A 413 -13.20 2.43 -10.60
N TRP A 414 -11.96 2.11 -10.99
CA TRP A 414 -10.74 2.24 -10.17
C TRP A 414 -9.86 3.42 -10.58
N GLY A 415 -10.27 4.18 -11.60
CA GLY A 415 -9.59 5.38 -12.09
C GLY A 415 -8.57 5.13 -13.20
N PHE A 416 -8.51 3.93 -13.79
CA PHE A 416 -7.64 3.64 -14.93
C PHE A 416 -8.30 4.02 -16.26
N TYR A 417 -7.50 4.36 -17.26
CA TYR A 417 -8.01 4.76 -18.58
C TYR A 417 -8.78 3.60 -19.23
N ASN A 418 -10.01 3.86 -19.67
CA ASN A 418 -10.84 2.84 -20.33
C ASN A 418 -11.22 3.15 -21.78
N GLY A 419 -10.83 4.31 -22.32
CA GLY A 419 -11.11 4.69 -23.70
C GLY A 419 -12.55 5.13 -23.99
N GLU A 420 -13.44 5.13 -23.01
CA GLU A 420 -14.85 5.47 -23.21
C GLU A 420 -15.06 7.00 -23.26
N SER A 421 -15.95 7.46 -24.14
CA SER A 421 -16.32 8.88 -24.24
C SER A 421 -17.46 9.21 -23.29
N ASN A 422 -17.14 9.31 -22.00
CA ASN A 422 -18.10 9.66 -20.95
C ASN A 422 -18.28 11.18 -20.82
N SER A 423 -19.46 11.63 -20.41
CA SER A 423 -19.78 13.05 -20.09
C SER A 423 -19.86 13.34 -18.59
N GLU A 424 -19.75 12.31 -17.76
CA GLU A 424 -19.81 12.35 -16.30
C GLU A 424 -19.06 11.12 -15.74
N LEU A 425 -18.84 11.06 -14.42
CA LEU A 425 -18.26 9.89 -13.75
C LEU A 425 -19.30 9.03 -13.03
N ILE A 426 -20.56 9.48 -12.92
CA ILE A 426 -21.64 8.70 -12.33
C ILE A 426 -21.90 7.45 -13.18
N PRO A 427 -21.67 6.24 -12.63
CA PRO A 427 -21.77 5.01 -13.40
C PRO A 427 -23.19 4.77 -13.91
N LYS A 428 -23.31 4.20 -15.11
CA LYS A 428 -24.54 3.55 -15.57
C LYS A 428 -24.77 2.30 -14.72
N THR A 429 -25.85 2.29 -13.95
CA THR A 429 -26.22 1.19 -13.06
C THR A 429 -27.17 0.22 -13.76
N VAL A 430 -27.18 -1.02 -13.28
CA VAL A 430 -28.08 -2.08 -13.77
C VAL A 430 -29.05 -2.44 -12.65
N GLY A 431 -30.34 -2.60 -12.99
CA GLY A 431 -31.41 -2.92 -12.04
C GLY A 431 -32.16 -1.69 -11.52
N TYR A 432 -31.93 -1.30 -10.27
CA TYR A 432 -32.55 -0.11 -9.68
C TYR A 432 -31.73 1.17 -10.01
N PHE A 433 -32.43 2.30 -10.18
CA PHE A 433 -31.81 3.63 -10.44
C PHE A 433 -31.05 3.75 -11.77
N THR A 434 -31.49 3.04 -12.81
CA THR A 434 -30.89 3.05 -14.18
C THR A 434 -30.86 4.42 -14.85
N ASP A 435 -31.62 5.40 -14.31
CA ASP A 435 -31.74 6.75 -14.84
C ASP A 435 -30.82 7.77 -14.14
N ALA A 436 -29.92 7.33 -13.27
CA ALA A 436 -29.12 8.22 -12.43
C ALA A 436 -27.77 8.64 -13.03
N GLY A 437 -27.14 7.78 -13.85
CA GLY A 437 -25.88 8.08 -14.53
C GLY A 437 -25.73 7.30 -15.83
N THR A 438 -24.85 7.78 -16.70
CA THR A 438 -24.62 7.22 -18.04
C THR A 438 -23.20 6.71 -18.26
N ALA A 439 -22.27 6.94 -17.32
CA ALA A 439 -20.87 6.66 -17.52
C ALA A 439 -20.59 5.15 -17.62
N LYS A 440 -19.88 4.74 -18.66
CA LYS A 440 -19.34 3.39 -18.79
C LYS A 440 -18.02 3.33 -18.03
N ARG A 441 -18.02 2.63 -16.89
CA ARG A 441 -16.88 2.50 -15.96
C ARG A 441 -16.23 1.11 -16.02
N ASN A 442 -16.40 0.38 -17.12
CA ASN A 442 -15.80 -0.93 -17.33
C ASN A 442 -14.28 -0.83 -17.52
N VAL A 443 -13.58 -1.90 -17.17
CA VAL A 443 -12.13 -2.03 -17.31
C VAL A 443 -11.78 -2.34 -18.77
N SER A 444 -10.71 -1.74 -19.28
CA SER A 444 -10.19 -2.03 -20.62
C SER A 444 -8.67 -2.24 -20.56
N LEU A 445 -8.22 -3.46 -20.86
CA LEU A 445 -6.78 -3.82 -20.80
C LEU A 445 -5.93 -2.92 -21.70
N GLU A 446 -6.36 -2.73 -22.94
CA GLU A 446 -5.58 -2.01 -23.95
C GLU A 446 -5.41 -0.52 -23.62
N TYR A 447 -6.36 0.05 -22.87
CA TYR A 447 -6.29 1.44 -22.42
C TYR A 447 -5.62 1.58 -21.05
N ALA A 448 -5.80 0.61 -20.15
CA ALA A 448 -5.13 0.59 -18.84
C ALA A 448 -3.60 0.47 -18.95
N LYS A 449 -3.08 -0.04 -20.07
CA LYS A 449 -1.63 -0.09 -20.40
C LYS A 449 -1.03 1.29 -20.74
N ALA A 450 -1.83 2.34 -20.92
CA ALA A 450 -1.30 3.63 -21.34
C ALA A 450 -0.17 4.14 -20.42
N CYS A 451 0.94 4.56 -21.04
CA CYS A 451 2.14 5.09 -20.39
C CYS A 451 2.85 4.17 -19.36
N ILE A 452 2.50 2.88 -19.25
CA ILE A 452 3.20 1.95 -18.35
C ILE A 452 4.56 1.50 -18.90
N LEU A 453 5.54 1.20 -18.05
CA LEU A 453 6.86 0.69 -18.43
C LEU A 453 6.76 -0.71 -19.03
N GLU A 454 7.26 -0.91 -20.25
CA GLU A 454 7.25 -2.20 -20.97
C GLU A 454 8.65 -2.81 -21.15
N LYS A 455 9.71 -1.99 -21.15
CA LYS A 455 11.08 -2.51 -21.32
C LYS A 455 12.12 -1.66 -20.61
N ILE A 456 13.12 -2.35 -20.03
CA ILE A 456 14.34 -1.76 -19.48
C ILE A 456 15.53 -2.32 -20.25
N ILE A 457 16.39 -1.44 -20.77
CA ILE A 457 17.70 -1.80 -21.31
C ILE A 457 18.75 -1.49 -20.24
N TYR A 458 19.56 -2.49 -19.90
CA TYR A 458 20.56 -2.43 -18.85
C TYR A 458 21.93 -1.98 -19.39
N PRO A 459 22.85 -1.53 -18.52
CA PRO A 459 24.20 -1.12 -18.92
C PRO A 459 24.99 -2.20 -19.68
N THR A 460 24.65 -3.47 -19.49
CA THR A 460 25.27 -4.61 -20.20
C THR A 460 24.78 -4.77 -21.64
N GLY A 461 23.83 -3.96 -22.09
CA GLY A 461 23.14 -4.09 -23.38
C GLY A 461 21.94 -5.05 -23.34
N GLY A 462 21.94 -6.02 -22.41
CA GLY A 462 20.80 -6.92 -22.18
C GLY A 462 19.53 -6.16 -21.77
N SER A 463 18.37 -6.77 -21.99
CA SER A 463 17.10 -6.10 -21.70
C SER A 463 16.06 -7.02 -21.06
N ILE A 464 15.14 -6.40 -20.33
CA ILE A 464 13.98 -7.08 -19.75
C ILE A 464 12.72 -6.42 -20.31
N THR A 465 11.77 -7.22 -20.79
CA THR A 465 10.44 -6.75 -21.19
C THR A 465 9.37 -7.28 -20.26
N TYR A 466 8.39 -6.43 -19.96
CA TYR A 466 7.23 -6.73 -19.13
C TYR A 466 5.97 -6.74 -19.98
N GLU A 467 5.22 -7.83 -19.92
CA GLU A 467 3.89 -7.91 -20.55
C GLU A 467 2.84 -8.01 -19.47
N TYR A 468 1.77 -7.21 -19.59
CA TYR A 468 0.73 -7.11 -18.58
C TYR A 468 -0.62 -7.60 -19.08
N GLU A 469 -1.45 -8.05 -18.14
CA GLU A 469 -2.87 -8.36 -18.33
C GLU A 469 -3.73 -7.73 -17.21
N SER A 470 -5.05 -7.72 -17.39
CA SER A 470 -5.96 -7.16 -16.39
C SER A 470 -6.00 -8.02 -15.13
N ASN A 471 -6.19 -7.37 -13.99
CA ASN A 471 -6.51 -8.08 -12.76
C ASN A 471 -7.86 -8.81 -12.89
N ARG A 472 -7.92 -10.00 -12.29
CA ARG A 472 -9.13 -10.82 -12.20
C ARG A 472 -9.33 -11.30 -10.78
N VAL A 473 -10.58 -11.32 -10.32
CA VAL A 473 -10.94 -11.80 -8.99
C VAL A 473 -12.11 -12.77 -9.07
N SER A 474 -12.09 -13.80 -8.23
CA SER A 474 -13.24 -14.69 -8.01
C SER A 474 -13.92 -14.39 -6.67
N ARG A 475 -13.19 -13.72 -5.76
CA ARG A 475 -13.59 -13.52 -4.37
C ARG A 475 -13.55 -12.05 -4.01
N ILE A 476 -14.71 -11.56 -3.63
CA ILE A 476 -14.91 -10.21 -3.10
C ILE A 476 -15.47 -10.37 -1.71
N VAL A 477 -14.74 -9.91 -0.69
CA VAL A 477 -15.20 -10.01 0.71
C VAL A 477 -16.50 -9.20 0.90
N ARG A 478 -16.61 -8.05 0.23
CA ARG A 478 -17.79 -7.18 0.25
C ARG A 478 -18.35 -6.94 -1.16
N PRO A 479 -19.32 -7.75 -1.61
CA PRO A 479 -19.94 -7.55 -2.92
C PRO A 479 -20.82 -6.30 -2.93
N ALA A 480 -20.85 -5.61 -4.07
CA ALA A 480 -21.74 -4.46 -4.26
C ALA A 480 -23.21 -4.91 -4.35
N VAL A 481 -24.10 -4.19 -3.65
CA VAL A 481 -25.56 -4.41 -3.69
C VAL A 481 -26.14 -4.06 -5.07
N VAL A 482 -25.57 -3.05 -5.74
CA VAL A 482 -25.94 -2.66 -7.11
C VAL A 482 -24.72 -2.72 -7.99
N ARG A 483 -24.85 -3.37 -9.14
CA ARG A 483 -23.75 -3.61 -10.06
C ARG A 483 -23.70 -2.52 -11.13
N PHE A 484 -22.48 -2.15 -11.49
CA PHE A 484 -22.15 -1.50 -12.74
C PHE A 484 -21.45 -2.56 -13.60
N GLY A 485 -21.75 -2.61 -14.89
CA GLY A 485 -21.18 -3.63 -15.76
C GLY A 485 -21.83 -3.63 -17.15
N GLU A 486 -21.19 -4.34 -18.08
CA GLU A 486 -21.77 -4.55 -19.40
C GLU A 486 -22.96 -5.49 -19.32
N THR A 487 -23.99 -5.13 -20.07
CA THR A 487 -25.20 -5.92 -20.20
C THR A 487 -25.46 -6.23 -21.66
N GLU A 488 -25.99 -7.42 -21.90
CA GLU A 488 -26.54 -7.83 -23.19
C GLU A 488 -28.05 -8.01 -23.07
N THR A 489 -28.80 -7.36 -23.95
CA THR A 489 -30.26 -7.54 -24.00
C THR A 489 -30.59 -8.89 -24.62
N LYS A 490 -31.19 -9.77 -23.84
CA LYS A 490 -31.76 -11.04 -24.29
C LYS A 490 -33.22 -10.85 -24.65
N ASN A 491 -33.66 -11.62 -25.64
CA ASN A 491 -35.03 -11.61 -26.12
C ASN A 491 -35.55 -13.05 -26.22
N PHE A 492 -36.83 -13.24 -25.94
CA PHE A 492 -37.55 -14.49 -26.12
C PHE A 492 -38.86 -14.20 -26.85
N TRP A 493 -39.23 -15.08 -27.77
CA TRP A 493 -40.44 -14.98 -28.56
C TRP A 493 -41.15 -16.33 -28.61
N LEU A 494 -42.44 -16.35 -28.28
CA LEU A 494 -43.31 -17.49 -28.47
C LEU A 494 -44.63 -17.00 -29.05
N GLU A 495 -45.04 -17.55 -30.19
CA GLU A 495 -46.34 -17.23 -30.80
C GLU A 495 -47.03 -18.48 -31.32
N ALA A 496 -48.30 -18.34 -31.65
CA ALA A 496 -49.05 -19.42 -32.28
C ALA A 496 -48.53 -19.68 -33.70
N ASP A 497 -48.45 -20.97 -34.08
CA ASP A 497 -48.10 -21.38 -35.45
C ASP A 497 -49.17 -20.90 -36.44
N ARG A 498 -48.74 -20.44 -37.61
CA ARG A 498 -49.64 -19.91 -38.65
C ARG A 498 -49.35 -20.55 -40.00
N ASP A 499 -50.41 -20.79 -40.76
CA ASP A 499 -50.35 -21.08 -42.18
C ASP A 499 -50.65 -19.80 -42.98
N ILE A 500 -49.73 -19.40 -43.86
CA ILE A 500 -49.79 -18.12 -44.58
C ILE A 500 -50.11 -18.40 -46.04
N GLY A 501 -51.38 -18.23 -46.42
CA GLY A 501 -51.84 -18.29 -47.80
C GLY A 501 -51.81 -16.92 -48.50
N PRO A 502 -52.00 -16.86 -49.82
CA PRO A 502 -51.95 -15.62 -50.60
C PRO A 502 -53.06 -14.60 -50.29
N VAL A 503 -54.09 -15.00 -49.53
CA VAL A 503 -55.23 -14.13 -49.17
C VAL A 503 -55.57 -14.17 -47.67
N ASN A 504 -55.22 -15.23 -46.94
CA ASN A 504 -55.61 -15.44 -45.54
C ASN A 504 -54.44 -16.00 -44.70
N VAL A 505 -54.38 -15.62 -43.43
CA VAL A 505 -53.52 -16.22 -42.38
C VAL A 505 -54.41 -17.04 -41.46
N ILE A 506 -54.11 -18.32 -41.26
CA ILE A 506 -54.88 -19.23 -40.39
C ILE A 506 -53.99 -19.68 -39.23
N VAL A 507 -54.47 -19.56 -38.00
CA VAL A 507 -53.77 -20.03 -36.81
C VAL A 507 -53.95 -21.55 -36.65
N ILE A 508 -52.86 -22.29 -36.49
CA ILE A 508 -52.85 -23.74 -36.33
C ILE A 508 -53.00 -24.07 -34.84
N ASP A 509 -54.22 -24.02 -34.31
CA ASP A 509 -54.49 -24.22 -32.88
C ASP A 509 -53.96 -25.57 -32.35
N LYS A 510 -52.96 -25.52 -31.48
CA LYS A 510 -52.47 -26.67 -30.69
C LYS A 510 -53.04 -26.62 -29.27
N PRO A 511 -53.20 -27.79 -28.60
CA PRO A 511 -53.59 -27.82 -27.19
C PRO A 511 -52.58 -27.10 -26.30
N GLU A 512 -51.30 -27.12 -26.68
CA GLU A 512 -50.20 -26.48 -25.98
C GLU A 512 -49.14 -25.97 -26.95
N TYR A 513 -48.62 -24.77 -26.67
CA TYR A 513 -47.34 -24.29 -27.20
C TYR A 513 -46.38 -24.09 -26.05
N ARG A 514 -45.11 -24.41 -26.28
CA ARG A 514 -44.05 -24.32 -25.28
C ARG A 514 -42.79 -23.74 -25.89
N GLY A 515 -42.24 -22.71 -25.27
CA GLY A 515 -40.91 -22.19 -25.54
C GLY A 515 -40.06 -22.19 -24.28
N ARG A 516 -38.74 -22.40 -24.44
CA ARG A 516 -37.79 -22.36 -23.33
C ARG A 516 -37.15 -21.00 -23.21
N LEU A 517 -37.24 -20.44 -22.01
CA LEU A 517 -36.65 -19.17 -21.57
C LEU A 517 -35.51 -19.48 -20.61
N SER A 518 -34.28 -19.18 -21.00
CA SER A 518 -33.07 -19.41 -20.20
C SER A 518 -32.61 -18.10 -19.56
N ILE A 519 -32.67 -18.01 -18.23
CA ILE A 519 -32.18 -16.86 -17.47
C ILE A 519 -30.86 -17.24 -16.81
N ASN A 520 -29.76 -16.63 -17.22
CA ASN A 520 -28.42 -16.93 -16.72
C ASN A 520 -28.00 -15.99 -15.60
N ARG A 521 -27.92 -14.69 -15.92
CA ARG A 521 -27.42 -13.67 -15.00
C ARG A 521 -28.21 -12.37 -15.16
N PRO A 522 -29.46 -12.34 -14.67
CA PRO A 522 -30.37 -11.23 -14.91
C PRO A 522 -29.83 -9.96 -14.24
N GLY A 523 -29.59 -8.94 -15.05
CA GLY A 523 -29.27 -7.59 -14.61
C GLY A 523 -30.52 -6.74 -14.39
N SER A 524 -31.62 -7.04 -15.09
CA SER A 524 -32.89 -6.33 -14.96
C SER A 524 -34.08 -7.29 -14.82
N THR A 525 -35.25 -6.75 -14.48
CA THR A 525 -36.51 -7.51 -14.49
C THR A 525 -36.84 -7.98 -15.90
N VAL A 526 -37.29 -9.22 -16.05
CA VAL A 526 -37.80 -9.76 -17.31
C VAL A 526 -39.13 -9.10 -17.63
N THR A 527 -39.18 -8.32 -18.70
CA THR A 527 -40.40 -7.66 -19.15
C THR A 527 -41.07 -8.49 -20.23
N LEU A 528 -42.28 -8.94 -19.97
CA LEU A 528 -43.12 -9.71 -20.88
C LEU A 528 -44.22 -8.82 -21.45
N ASN A 529 -44.31 -8.78 -22.77
CA ASN A 529 -45.43 -8.25 -23.52
C ASN A 529 -46.20 -9.44 -24.10
N THR A 530 -47.41 -9.65 -23.60
CA THR A 530 -48.26 -10.77 -23.99
C THR A 530 -49.55 -10.26 -24.63
N ASN A 531 -49.83 -10.75 -25.83
CA ASN A 531 -51.09 -10.52 -26.54
C ASN A 531 -51.78 -11.87 -26.77
N VAL A 532 -53.08 -11.93 -26.50
CA VAL A 532 -53.87 -13.14 -26.68
C VAL A 532 -55.19 -12.75 -27.34
N GLU A 533 -55.54 -13.43 -28.43
CA GLU A 533 -56.78 -13.21 -29.16
C GLU A 533 -58.00 -13.42 -28.24
N GLY A 534 -58.96 -12.51 -28.33
CA GLY A 534 -60.17 -12.52 -27.49
C GLY A 534 -60.00 -11.88 -26.11
N CYS A 535 -58.78 -11.55 -25.67
CA CYS A 535 -58.57 -10.81 -24.41
C CYS A 535 -58.57 -9.29 -24.62
N THR A 536 -58.87 -8.56 -23.54
CA THR A 536 -58.48 -7.13 -23.38
C THR A 536 -57.13 -7.05 -22.65
N ASN A 537 -56.77 -5.91 -22.04
CA ASN A 537 -55.53 -5.75 -21.27
C ASN A 537 -55.40 -6.70 -20.05
N GLN A 538 -56.48 -7.39 -19.66
CA GLN A 538 -56.48 -8.45 -18.66
C GLN A 538 -56.60 -9.83 -19.33
N LEU A 539 -55.58 -10.66 -19.11
CA LEU A 539 -55.37 -11.95 -19.78
C LEU A 539 -55.96 -13.16 -19.01
N ASN A 540 -56.79 -12.91 -18.01
CA ASN A 540 -57.49 -13.91 -17.20
C ASN A 540 -59.01 -13.94 -17.44
N SER A 541 -59.48 -13.33 -18.53
CA SER A 541 -60.89 -13.33 -18.94
C SER A 541 -61.31 -14.67 -19.57
N SER A 542 -62.58 -15.04 -19.45
CA SER A 542 -63.18 -16.18 -20.16
C SER A 542 -63.16 -16.05 -21.68
N ASP A 543 -62.94 -14.84 -22.21
CA ASP A 543 -62.91 -14.56 -23.65
C ASP A 543 -61.54 -14.88 -24.28
N CYS A 544 -60.52 -15.03 -23.45
CA CYS A 544 -59.15 -15.35 -23.85
C CYS A 544 -59.06 -16.72 -24.51
N LYS A 545 -58.55 -16.79 -25.75
CA LYS A 545 -58.38 -18.08 -26.45
C LYS A 545 -57.28 -18.94 -25.83
N TYR A 546 -56.26 -18.31 -25.25
CA TYR A 546 -55.11 -18.96 -24.62
C TYR A 546 -54.87 -18.45 -23.20
N THR A 547 -54.32 -19.31 -22.34
CA THR A 547 -53.78 -18.94 -21.03
C THR A 547 -52.27 -19.12 -21.07
N VAL A 548 -51.50 -18.08 -20.76
CA VAL A 548 -50.04 -18.11 -20.75
C VAL A 548 -49.52 -18.31 -19.33
N LYS A 549 -48.58 -19.26 -19.15
CA LYS A 549 -47.93 -19.57 -17.88
C LYS A 549 -46.42 -19.57 -18.02
N ILE A 550 -45.72 -19.27 -16.92
CA ILE A 550 -44.29 -19.48 -16.77
C ILE A 550 -44.09 -20.54 -15.70
N VAL A 551 -43.38 -21.61 -16.02
CA VAL A 551 -43.10 -22.73 -15.11
C VAL A 551 -41.59 -22.96 -15.05
N GLY A 552 -41.02 -22.93 -13.85
CA GLY A 552 -39.62 -23.24 -13.60
C GLY A 552 -39.32 -24.70 -13.90
N VAL A 553 -38.27 -24.95 -14.69
CA VAL A 553 -37.77 -26.29 -15.02
C VAL A 553 -36.84 -26.79 -13.92
N ASN A 554 -36.02 -25.90 -13.36
CA ASN A 554 -35.03 -26.17 -12.32
C ASN A 554 -35.29 -25.38 -11.03
N ASN A 555 -36.50 -24.82 -10.86
CA ASN A 555 -36.92 -24.09 -9.67
C ASN A 555 -38.45 -24.18 -9.49
N SER A 556 -38.96 -23.70 -8.35
CA SER A 556 -40.38 -23.82 -7.98
C SER A 556 -41.31 -22.76 -8.58
N THR A 557 -40.83 -21.89 -9.46
CA THR A 557 -41.63 -20.81 -10.05
C THR A 557 -42.80 -21.39 -10.84
N ASN A 558 -44.02 -20.96 -10.56
CA ASN A 558 -45.20 -21.30 -11.35
C ASN A 558 -46.18 -20.13 -11.31
N MET A 559 -46.38 -19.48 -12.44
CA MET A 559 -47.18 -18.27 -12.52
C MET A 559 -48.02 -18.24 -13.80
N THR A 560 -49.24 -17.70 -13.69
CA THR A 560 -50.09 -17.40 -14.84
C THR A 560 -50.01 -15.91 -15.14
N ILE A 561 -49.82 -15.57 -16.42
CA ILE A 561 -49.71 -14.18 -16.87
C ILE A 561 -51.12 -13.60 -17.00
N ALA A 562 -51.43 -12.61 -16.16
CA ALA A 562 -52.77 -12.02 -16.08
C ALA A 562 -52.89 -10.63 -16.75
N GLN A 563 -51.78 -10.05 -17.23
CA GLN A 563 -51.73 -8.69 -17.79
C GLN A 563 -50.91 -8.68 -19.09
N SER A 564 -51.28 -7.82 -20.03
CA SER A 564 -50.59 -7.70 -21.33
C SER A 564 -49.15 -7.20 -21.24
N GLN A 565 -48.78 -6.48 -20.18
CA GLN A 565 -47.40 -6.12 -19.88
C GLN A 565 -47.11 -6.45 -18.43
N LEU A 566 -46.04 -7.19 -18.17
CA LEU A 566 -45.64 -7.63 -16.84
C LEU A 566 -44.13 -7.65 -16.70
N SER A 567 -43.58 -7.04 -15.65
CA SER A 567 -42.15 -7.11 -15.33
C SER A 567 -41.94 -8.00 -14.11
N LEU A 568 -41.05 -8.98 -14.23
CA LEU A 568 -40.82 -10.04 -13.25
C LEU A 568 -39.37 -10.13 -12.84
N ASN A 569 -39.12 -10.39 -11.56
CA ASN A 569 -37.81 -10.82 -11.07
C ASN A 569 -37.74 -12.35 -11.16
N LEU A 570 -37.18 -12.87 -12.26
CA LEU A 570 -36.91 -14.30 -12.41
C LEU A 570 -35.46 -14.58 -11.99
N PRO A 571 -35.20 -15.50 -11.03
CA PRO A 571 -33.84 -15.89 -10.69
C PRO A 571 -33.17 -16.67 -11.83
N LYS A 572 -31.86 -16.89 -11.74
CA LYS A 572 -31.13 -17.79 -12.64
C LYS A 572 -31.87 -19.13 -12.73
N GLY A 573 -32.18 -19.59 -13.93
CA GLY A 573 -32.92 -20.81 -14.14
C GLY A 573 -33.42 -20.97 -15.57
N GLU A 574 -33.90 -22.17 -15.85
CA GLU A 574 -34.60 -22.50 -17.08
C GLU A 574 -36.10 -22.46 -16.79
N TYR A 575 -36.87 -21.82 -17.67
CA TYR A 575 -38.31 -21.67 -17.54
C TYR A 575 -38.97 -22.10 -18.84
N ASP A 576 -40.08 -22.82 -18.74
CA ASP A 576 -40.96 -23.05 -19.88
C ASP A 576 -42.07 -22.00 -19.86
N VAL A 577 -42.18 -21.24 -20.95
CA VAL A 577 -43.33 -20.39 -21.25
C VAL A 577 -44.34 -21.23 -22.01
N ILE A 578 -45.51 -21.43 -21.42
CA ILE A 578 -46.53 -22.37 -21.90
C ILE A 578 -47.80 -21.59 -22.22
N ALA A 579 -48.28 -21.68 -23.46
CA ALA A 579 -49.60 -21.19 -23.85
C ALA A 579 -50.57 -22.37 -24.03
N LEU A 580 -51.61 -22.42 -23.19
CA LEU A 580 -52.63 -23.47 -23.18
C LEU A 580 -53.93 -22.97 -23.81
N LYS A 581 -54.48 -23.70 -24.77
CA LYS A 581 -55.79 -23.36 -25.35
C LYS A 581 -56.88 -23.55 -24.28
N THR A 582 -57.62 -22.49 -23.97
CA THR A 582 -58.56 -22.44 -22.82
C THR A 582 -59.92 -21.83 -23.15
N GLY A 583 -60.03 -21.03 -24.23
CA GLY A 583 -61.30 -20.46 -24.69
C GLY A 583 -62.06 -21.34 -25.70
N ASN A 584 -63.38 -21.11 -25.82
CA ASN A 584 -64.23 -21.80 -26.80
C ASN A 584 -64.02 -21.26 -28.22
N GLY A 585 -63.98 -22.15 -29.23
CA GLY A 585 -63.80 -21.80 -30.66
C GLY A 585 -62.36 -21.96 -31.18
N ASN A 586 -62.16 -21.70 -32.47
CA ASN A 586 -60.82 -21.67 -33.09
C ASN A 586 -60.32 -20.23 -33.19
N SER A 587 -59.01 -20.02 -33.01
CA SER A 587 -58.36 -18.73 -33.30
C SER A 587 -58.37 -18.48 -34.82
N GLN A 588 -58.67 -17.25 -35.25
CA GLN A 588 -58.86 -16.94 -36.66
C GLN A 588 -57.85 -15.92 -37.21
N THR A 589 -57.11 -15.21 -36.34
CA THR A 589 -56.25 -14.09 -36.76
C THR A 589 -54.88 -14.07 -36.10
N LEU A 590 -54.82 -13.87 -34.78
CA LEU A 590 -53.59 -13.57 -34.05
C LEU A 590 -53.12 -14.70 -33.13
N GLY A 591 -54.02 -15.54 -32.62
CA GLY A 591 -53.71 -16.60 -31.66
C GLY A 591 -53.22 -16.04 -30.34
N PHE A 592 -51.92 -16.11 -30.12
CA PHE A 592 -51.24 -15.41 -29.04
C PHE A 592 -49.80 -15.05 -29.48
N SER A 593 -49.21 -14.05 -28.81
CA SER A 593 -47.79 -13.77 -28.85
C SER A 593 -47.28 -13.38 -27.46
N VAL A 594 -46.11 -13.90 -27.10
CA VAL A 594 -45.37 -13.59 -25.88
C VAL A 594 -44.00 -13.14 -26.32
N VAL A 595 -43.67 -11.89 -26.02
CA VAL A 595 -42.34 -11.32 -26.23
C VAL A 595 -41.78 -10.99 -24.87
N ALA A 596 -40.65 -11.57 -24.52
CA ALA A 596 -39.94 -11.21 -23.30
C ALA A 596 -38.57 -10.62 -23.63
N TYR A 597 -38.15 -9.61 -22.89
CA TYR A 597 -36.81 -9.03 -22.99
C TYR A 597 -36.28 -8.67 -21.60
N TRP A 598 -34.97 -8.83 -21.42
CA TRP A 598 -34.25 -8.51 -20.19
C TRP A 598 -32.78 -8.29 -20.51
N ASP A 599 -32.05 -7.67 -19.59
CA ASP A 599 -30.61 -7.50 -19.71
C ASP A 599 -29.89 -8.57 -18.88
N GLU A 600 -28.89 -9.23 -19.44
CA GLU A 600 -27.97 -10.11 -18.71
C GLU A 600 -26.62 -9.46 -18.52
N LEU A 601 -26.04 -9.60 -17.33
CA LEU A 601 -24.69 -9.15 -17.05
C LEU A 601 -23.66 -10.05 -17.75
N LEU A 602 -22.71 -9.44 -18.45
CA LEU A 602 -21.67 -10.15 -19.23
C LEU A 602 -20.44 -10.56 -18.41
N ASP A 603 -20.30 -10.08 -17.18
CA ASP A 603 -19.14 -10.41 -16.35
C ASP A 603 -19.16 -11.86 -15.88
N ASP A 604 -17.99 -12.48 -15.79
CA ASP A 604 -17.82 -13.81 -15.21
C ASP A 604 -17.64 -13.66 -13.68
N PRO A 605 -18.56 -14.17 -12.84
CA PRO A 605 -18.43 -14.04 -11.39
C PRO A 605 -17.20 -14.77 -10.83
N ASN A 606 -16.68 -15.78 -11.53
CA ASN A 606 -15.48 -16.52 -11.13
C ASN A 606 -14.18 -15.87 -11.64
N ASN A 607 -14.27 -14.90 -12.56
CA ASN A 607 -13.13 -14.22 -13.17
C ASN A 607 -13.43 -12.75 -13.45
N LEU A 608 -14.01 -12.06 -12.46
CA LEU A 608 -14.41 -10.68 -12.61
C LEU A 608 -13.19 -9.81 -12.88
N ILE A 609 -13.22 -9.10 -14.00
CA ILE A 609 -12.16 -8.17 -14.37
C ILE A 609 -12.28 -6.93 -13.48
N VAL A 610 -11.18 -6.57 -12.82
CA VAL A 610 -11.08 -5.39 -11.95
C VAL A 610 -9.93 -4.49 -12.41
N GLY A 611 -9.93 -3.24 -11.93
CA GLY A 611 -8.97 -2.24 -12.35
C GLY A 611 -7.51 -2.61 -12.05
N GLY A 612 -6.62 -1.95 -12.77
CA GLY A 612 -5.17 -2.13 -12.66
C GLY A 612 -4.64 -3.31 -13.48
N LEU A 613 -3.33 -3.48 -13.41
CA LEU A 613 -2.59 -4.45 -14.21
C LEU A 613 -1.81 -5.43 -13.32
N ARG A 614 -1.60 -6.64 -13.84
CA ARG A 614 -0.68 -7.65 -13.31
C ARG A 614 0.27 -8.11 -14.38
N THR A 615 1.45 -8.54 -13.98
CA THR A 615 2.47 -9.09 -14.87
C THR A 615 2.04 -10.46 -15.38
N LYS A 616 2.02 -10.62 -16.70
CA LYS A 616 1.79 -11.89 -17.39
C LYS A 616 3.11 -12.57 -17.75
N HIS A 617 4.05 -11.82 -18.34
CA HIS A 617 5.38 -12.31 -18.69
C HIS A 617 6.47 -11.31 -18.30
N ILE A 618 7.61 -11.85 -17.89
CA ILE A 618 8.89 -11.14 -17.86
C ILE A 618 9.84 -11.89 -18.78
N LYS A 619 10.28 -11.24 -19.86
CA LYS A 619 11.18 -11.85 -20.85
C LYS A 619 12.54 -11.20 -20.77
N LEU A 620 13.57 -12.02 -20.65
CA LEU A 620 14.97 -11.60 -20.56
C LEU A 620 15.64 -11.82 -21.92
N PHE A 621 16.41 -10.83 -22.34
CA PHE A 621 17.15 -10.84 -23.60
C PHE A 621 18.62 -10.50 -23.35
N ASP A 622 19.51 -11.10 -24.15
CA ASP A 622 20.92 -10.71 -24.20
C ASP A 622 21.13 -9.35 -24.91
N SER A 623 22.39 -8.94 -25.06
CA SER A 623 22.76 -7.68 -25.70
C SER A 623 22.41 -7.60 -27.19
N ASP A 624 22.31 -8.74 -27.86
CA ASP A 624 22.03 -8.83 -29.29
C ASP A 624 20.53 -8.95 -29.57
N GLY A 625 19.71 -9.04 -28.51
CA GLY A 625 18.25 -9.16 -28.58
C GLY A 625 17.77 -10.60 -28.64
N THR A 626 18.62 -11.60 -28.42
CA THR A 626 18.25 -13.01 -28.35
C THR A 626 17.48 -13.29 -27.06
N PRO A 627 16.32 -13.97 -27.12
CA PRO A 627 15.60 -14.41 -25.92
C PRO A 627 16.44 -15.39 -25.10
N LEU A 628 16.55 -15.17 -23.79
CA LEU A 628 17.26 -16.06 -22.87
C LEU A 628 16.30 -16.91 -22.04
N LEU A 629 15.35 -16.24 -21.40
CA LEU A 629 14.43 -16.84 -20.43
C LEU A 629 13.14 -16.03 -20.38
N THR A 630 12.01 -16.71 -20.32
CA THR A 630 10.72 -16.11 -20.00
C THR A 630 10.21 -16.65 -18.68
N LYS A 631 9.83 -15.75 -17.77
CA LYS A 631 8.98 -16.08 -16.62
C LYS A 631 7.53 -15.79 -16.98
N GLN A 632 6.69 -16.81 -16.97
CA GLN A 632 5.25 -16.70 -17.21
C GLN A 632 4.51 -16.87 -15.88
N TYR A 633 3.56 -15.99 -15.59
CA TYR A 633 2.78 -16.03 -14.36
C TYR A 633 1.34 -16.43 -14.66
N GLU A 634 0.84 -17.41 -13.91
CA GLU A 634 -0.54 -17.88 -13.97
C GLU A 634 -1.19 -17.64 -12.61
N TYR A 635 -2.37 -17.01 -12.64
CA TYR A 635 -3.11 -16.61 -11.44
C TYR A 635 -4.42 -17.37 -11.30
N ASP A 636 -4.77 -18.20 -12.29
CA ASP A 636 -6.04 -18.90 -12.35
C ASP A 636 -5.81 -20.40 -12.12
N TYR A 637 -6.79 -21.08 -11.54
CA TYR A 637 -6.75 -22.52 -11.26
C TYR A 637 -8.07 -23.18 -11.66
N ILE A 638 -8.04 -24.48 -11.89
CA ILE A 638 -9.25 -25.24 -12.28
C ILE A 638 -9.94 -25.74 -11.01
N GLN A 639 -11.25 -25.47 -10.89
CA GLN A 639 -12.11 -26.02 -9.84
C GLN A 639 -13.43 -26.47 -10.48
N ASN A 640 -13.80 -27.74 -10.27
CA ASN A 640 -15.02 -28.35 -10.86
C ASN A 640 -15.12 -28.23 -12.40
N GLY A 641 -13.99 -28.20 -13.10
CA GLY A 641 -13.94 -28.04 -14.56
C GLY A 641 -14.04 -26.60 -15.06
N GLU A 642 -14.20 -25.62 -14.16
CA GLU A 642 -14.20 -24.19 -14.48
C GLU A 642 -12.85 -23.57 -14.12
N THR A 643 -12.38 -22.63 -14.94
CA THR A 643 -11.23 -21.78 -14.63
C THR A 643 -11.66 -20.70 -13.65
N ILE A 644 -10.97 -20.55 -12.52
CA ILE A 644 -11.29 -19.60 -11.46
C ILE A 644 -10.03 -18.80 -11.12
N SER A 645 -10.16 -17.48 -10.99
CA SER A 645 -9.04 -16.66 -10.58
C SER A 645 -8.73 -16.81 -9.08
N SER A 646 -7.46 -16.83 -8.71
CA SER A 646 -7.02 -16.79 -7.30
C SER A 646 -7.04 -15.37 -6.71
N GLY A 647 -7.42 -14.37 -7.50
CA GLY A 647 -7.49 -12.99 -7.06
C GLY A 647 -8.61 -12.75 -6.05
N ASN A 648 -8.25 -12.07 -4.96
CA ASN A 648 -9.14 -11.65 -3.91
C ASN A 648 -9.07 -10.13 -3.75
N ILE A 649 -10.21 -9.49 -3.45
CA ILE A 649 -10.28 -8.07 -3.10
C ILE A 649 -11.15 -7.89 -1.86
N MET A 650 -10.77 -6.95 -0.98
CA MET A 650 -11.53 -6.71 0.25
C MET A 650 -12.83 -5.98 -0.02
N ASP A 651 -12.80 -4.96 -0.90
CA ASP A 651 -13.98 -4.16 -1.20
C ASP A 651 -14.08 -3.91 -2.71
N TYR A 652 -15.25 -4.22 -3.27
CA TYR A 652 -15.56 -3.88 -4.66
C TYR A 652 -16.18 -2.48 -4.71
N PRO A 653 -15.89 -1.63 -5.72
CA PRO A 653 -16.44 -0.29 -5.79
C PRO A 653 -17.97 -0.27 -5.62
N VAL A 654 -18.46 0.31 -4.53
CA VAL A 654 -19.91 0.53 -4.29
C VAL A 654 -20.23 2.00 -4.47
N PHE A 655 -20.98 2.34 -5.50
CA PHE A 655 -21.28 3.74 -5.87
C PHE A 655 -22.62 4.26 -5.36
N ILE A 656 -23.51 3.37 -4.93
CA ILE A 656 -24.88 3.72 -4.52
C ILE A 656 -25.00 3.66 -3.00
N PHE A 657 -25.59 4.71 -2.47
CA PHE A 657 -26.05 4.79 -1.10
C PHE A 657 -27.57 5.02 -1.10
N ASN A 658 -28.33 4.04 -0.57
CA ASN A 658 -29.79 4.12 -0.50
C ASN A 658 -30.25 4.31 0.94
N TYR A 659 -31.20 5.21 1.14
CA TYR A 659 -31.78 5.46 2.44
C TYR A 659 -33.31 5.63 2.35
N THR A 660 -34.05 4.92 3.22
CA THR A 660 -35.52 5.01 3.31
C THR A 660 -35.91 5.47 4.71
N ALA A 661 -36.71 6.55 4.80
CA ALA A 661 -37.10 7.22 6.04
C ALA A 661 -38.62 7.17 6.25
N GLY A 662 -39.14 6.01 6.66
CA GLY A 662 -40.59 5.79 6.79
C GLY A 662 -41.30 5.59 5.45
N LEU A 663 -42.63 5.65 5.43
CA LEU A 663 -43.45 5.21 4.29
C LEU A 663 -43.44 6.14 3.07
N ASN A 664 -43.02 7.41 3.21
CA ASN A 664 -43.21 8.45 2.18
C ASN A 664 -41.92 9.18 1.74
N PHE A 665 -40.75 8.82 2.27
CA PHE A 665 -39.49 9.48 1.92
C PHE A 665 -38.38 8.45 1.67
N SER A 666 -37.89 8.41 0.43
CA SER A 666 -36.70 7.67 0.04
C SER A 666 -35.75 8.61 -0.67
N GLU A 667 -34.48 8.58 -0.26
CA GLU A 667 -33.39 9.31 -0.89
C GLU A 667 -32.35 8.30 -1.35
N SER A 668 -31.94 8.44 -2.61
CA SER A 668 -30.89 7.61 -3.19
C SER A 668 -29.81 8.51 -3.75
N LYS A 669 -28.59 8.33 -3.24
CA LYS A 669 -27.43 9.04 -3.69
C LYS A 669 -26.51 8.09 -4.42
N ILE A 670 -26.09 8.48 -5.61
CA ILE A 670 -25.07 7.77 -6.38
C ILE A 670 -23.86 8.68 -6.47
N SER A 671 -22.69 8.19 -6.09
CA SER A 671 -21.43 8.91 -6.25
C SER A 671 -20.56 8.26 -7.31
N SER A 672 -19.70 9.05 -7.93
CA SER A 672 -18.65 8.55 -8.81
C SER A 672 -17.46 7.96 -8.05
N THR A 673 -17.36 8.25 -6.75
CA THR A 673 -16.39 7.65 -5.83
C THR A 673 -17.11 6.64 -4.94
N PRO A 674 -16.48 5.50 -4.60
CA PRO A 674 -17.16 4.51 -3.79
C PRO A 674 -17.46 4.99 -2.36
N VAL A 675 -18.61 4.52 -1.85
CA VAL A 675 -19.12 4.78 -0.50
C VAL A 675 -18.17 4.20 0.56
N SER A 676 -17.51 3.08 0.30
CA SER A 676 -16.29 2.67 1.02
C SER A 676 -15.11 3.42 0.42
N PRO A 677 -14.29 4.15 1.20
CA PRO A 677 -13.29 5.02 0.62
C PRO A 677 -12.21 4.15 -0.04
N LEU A 678 -12.13 4.17 -1.37
CA LEU A 678 -10.97 3.63 -2.11
C LEU A 678 -9.67 4.36 -1.75
N ALA A 679 -9.75 5.47 -1.01
CA ALA A 679 -8.61 6.22 -0.52
C ALA A 679 -7.65 5.37 0.33
N ASN A 680 -8.14 4.26 0.94
CA ASN A 680 -7.26 3.22 1.44
C ASN A 680 -6.99 2.21 0.31
N LEU A 681 -5.94 2.44 -0.48
CA LEU A 681 -5.61 1.65 -1.68
C LEU A 681 -5.37 0.17 -1.34
N ALA A 682 -5.07 -0.15 -0.07
CA ALA A 682 -4.89 -1.52 0.38
C ALA A 682 -6.19 -2.33 0.34
N MET A 683 -7.37 -1.68 0.46
CA MET A 683 -8.67 -2.36 0.36
C MET A 683 -9.06 -2.72 -1.07
N ALA A 684 -8.63 -1.90 -2.02
CA ALA A 684 -8.98 -2.01 -3.43
C ALA A 684 -7.92 -2.78 -4.25
N SER A 685 -6.82 -3.16 -3.62
CA SER A 685 -5.75 -3.91 -4.28
C SER A 685 -6.08 -5.40 -4.33
N VAL A 686 -5.78 -6.01 -5.46
CA VAL A 686 -5.95 -7.45 -5.64
C VAL A 686 -4.81 -8.20 -4.99
N ILE A 687 -5.16 -9.25 -4.23
CA ILE A 687 -4.22 -10.19 -3.65
C ILE A 687 -4.54 -11.58 -4.20
N TYR A 688 -3.60 -12.14 -4.94
CA TYR A 688 -3.61 -13.49 -5.44
C TYR A 688 -3.17 -14.44 -4.34
N ASP A 689 -4.08 -15.30 -3.89
CA ASP A 689 -3.76 -16.32 -2.88
C ASP A 689 -3.03 -17.52 -3.49
N ARG A 690 -2.93 -17.61 -4.83
CA ARG A 690 -2.16 -18.60 -5.59
C ARG A 690 -1.51 -17.98 -6.83
N VAL A 691 -0.25 -18.31 -7.08
CA VAL A 691 0.45 -17.87 -8.31
C VAL A 691 1.34 -19.02 -8.77
N THR A 692 1.35 -19.31 -10.07
CA THR A 692 2.31 -20.26 -10.67
C THR A 692 3.28 -19.50 -11.58
N GLU A 693 4.58 -19.58 -11.29
CA GLU A 693 5.64 -19.07 -12.15
C GLU A 693 6.21 -20.21 -13.00
N LYS A 694 6.06 -20.16 -14.32
CA LYS A 694 6.72 -21.09 -15.26
C LYS A 694 7.99 -20.45 -15.81
N ARG A 695 9.07 -21.23 -15.88
CA ARG A 695 10.34 -20.84 -16.50
C ARG A 695 10.43 -21.46 -17.88
N ILE A 696 10.53 -20.64 -18.92
CA ILE A 696 10.47 -21.05 -20.31
C ILE A 696 11.77 -20.64 -21.01
N ASP A 697 12.44 -21.59 -21.67
CA ASP A 697 13.67 -21.33 -22.43
C ASP A 697 13.41 -20.65 -23.78
N ALA A 698 14.48 -20.32 -24.49
CA ALA A 698 14.40 -19.70 -25.82
C ALA A 698 13.71 -20.59 -26.87
N GLN A 699 13.64 -21.90 -26.65
CA GLN A 699 12.97 -22.89 -27.52
C GLN A 699 11.51 -23.15 -27.10
N LEU A 700 10.95 -22.32 -26.22
CA LEU A 700 9.58 -22.43 -25.69
C LEU A 700 9.34 -23.70 -24.86
N ARG A 701 10.39 -24.35 -24.36
CA ARG A 701 10.27 -25.49 -23.44
C ARG A 701 10.15 -24.98 -22.01
N THR A 702 9.21 -25.56 -21.26
CA THR A 702 9.08 -25.27 -19.82
C THR A 702 10.14 -26.05 -19.06
N LEU A 703 11.10 -25.34 -18.45
CA LEU A 703 12.19 -25.91 -17.64
C LEU A 703 11.74 -26.33 -16.23
N GLY A 704 10.48 -26.08 -15.91
CA GLY A 704 9.86 -26.31 -14.61
C GLY A 704 9.03 -25.12 -14.16
N HIS A 705 8.35 -25.27 -13.04
CA HIS A 705 7.46 -24.23 -12.51
C HIS A 705 7.52 -24.16 -10.98
N THR A 706 7.11 -23.03 -10.43
CA THR A 706 6.98 -22.83 -8.99
C THR A 706 5.57 -22.39 -8.66
N GLU A 707 4.89 -23.12 -7.78
CA GLU A 707 3.60 -22.74 -7.22
C GLU A 707 3.78 -21.99 -5.91
N TYR A 708 3.10 -20.86 -5.77
CA TYR A 708 3.06 -20.04 -4.57
C TYR A 708 1.64 -20.00 -4.02
N SER A 709 1.51 -19.87 -2.70
CA SER A 709 0.27 -19.42 -2.06
C SER A 709 0.55 -18.39 -0.99
N TYR A 710 -0.38 -17.45 -0.85
CA TYR A 710 -0.24 -16.30 0.02
C TYR A 710 -1.42 -16.15 0.97
N THR A 711 -1.18 -15.50 2.12
CA THR A 711 -2.23 -15.18 3.08
C THR A 711 -3.22 -14.18 2.50
N PHE A 712 -4.50 -14.42 2.76
CA PHE A 712 -5.57 -13.45 2.56
C PHE A 712 -6.56 -13.58 3.72
N ASP A 713 -6.57 -12.59 4.61
CA ASP A 713 -7.43 -12.57 5.79
C ASP A 713 -8.86 -12.22 5.37
N MET A 714 -9.68 -13.26 5.23
CA MET A 714 -11.10 -13.15 4.96
C MET A 714 -11.92 -12.71 6.17
N LYS A 715 -11.34 -12.70 7.38
CA LYS A 715 -12.07 -12.32 8.59
C LYS A 715 -12.23 -10.81 8.63
N ALA A 716 -13.10 -10.28 7.78
CA ALA A 716 -13.84 -9.08 8.15
C ALA A 716 -14.66 -9.46 9.39
N ASP A 717 -14.53 -8.72 10.50
CA ASP A 717 -15.36 -8.94 11.68
C ASP A 717 -16.85 -8.85 11.25
N PRO A 718 -17.75 -9.76 11.66
CA PRO A 718 -19.04 -10.02 10.98
C PRO A 718 -20.10 -8.90 10.97
N GLU A 719 -19.82 -7.69 11.44
CA GLU A 719 -20.87 -6.70 11.78
C GLU A 719 -21.32 -5.78 10.61
N TYR A 720 -21.11 -6.17 9.35
CA TYR A 720 -21.27 -5.23 8.21
C TYR A 720 -22.69 -5.07 7.64
N TYR A 721 -23.74 -5.69 8.20
CA TYR A 721 -25.10 -5.52 7.65
C TYR A 721 -26.18 -5.35 8.72
N THR A 722 -26.60 -4.09 8.92
CA THR A 722 -28.03 -3.74 8.98
C THR A 722 -28.25 -2.32 8.48
N GLU A 723 -29.30 -2.16 7.69
CA GLU A 723 -29.82 -0.89 7.19
C GLU A 723 -29.89 0.19 8.27
N GLY A 724 -29.22 1.33 8.02
CA GLY A 724 -29.68 2.68 8.39
C GLY A 724 -30.23 2.91 9.79
N THR A 725 -29.76 2.19 10.80
CA THR A 725 -30.17 2.40 12.20
C THR A 725 -28.95 2.66 13.06
N ILE A 726 -29.19 3.53 14.03
CA ILE A 726 -28.30 4.17 14.99
C ILE A 726 -27.53 3.15 15.91
N ASN A 727 -27.59 1.84 15.64
CA ASN A 727 -27.24 0.79 16.61
C ASN A 727 -26.28 -0.31 16.14
N SER A 728 -25.62 -0.20 14.98
CA SER A 728 -24.55 -1.15 14.59
C SER A 728 -23.20 -0.44 14.51
N ASP A 729 -22.27 -0.81 15.40
CA ASP A 729 -20.85 -0.46 15.26
C ASP A 729 -20.36 -1.09 13.95
N LEU A 730 -20.06 -0.27 12.93
CA LEU A 730 -19.66 -0.76 11.60
C LEU A 730 -18.14 -0.64 11.46
N THR A 731 -17.41 -1.73 11.65
CA THR A 731 -15.97 -1.75 11.36
C THR A 731 -15.64 -2.39 10.02
N ALA A 732 -14.88 -1.66 9.22
CA ALA A 732 -13.97 -2.25 8.26
C ALA A 732 -12.57 -2.32 8.89
N SER A 733 -12.26 -3.36 9.68
CA SER A 733 -10.85 -3.60 10.05
C SER A 733 -10.08 -4.07 8.81
N VAL A 734 -9.16 -3.24 8.32
CA VAL A 734 -8.29 -3.59 7.18
C VAL A 734 -6.96 -4.08 7.73
N PHE A 735 -6.84 -5.39 7.91
CA PHE A 735 -5.59 -6.04 8.34
C PHE A 735 -4.62 -6.23 7.17
N SER A 736 -4.29 -5.15 6.44
CA SER A 736 -3.49 -5.25 5.21
C SER A 736 -2.12 -5.91 5.44
N TRP A 737 -1.54 -5.76 6.63
CA TRP A 737 -0.27 -6.38 7.02
C TRP A 737 -0.35 -7.90 7.20
N ARG A 738 -1.56 -8.48 7.27
CA ARG A 738 -1.77 -9.93 7.32
C ARG A 738 -1.86 -10.57 5.93
N ASN A 739 -1.96 -9.77 4.87
CA ASN A 739 -2.18 -10.24 3.51
C ASN A 739 -0.87 -10.28 2.71
N GLY A 740 -0.78 -11.23 1.77
CA GLY A 740 0.36 -11.34 0.86
C GLY A 740 1.61 -12.01 1.45
N LEU A 741 1.52 -12.61 2.65
CA LEU A 741 2.62 -13.38 3.24
C LEU A 741 2.65 -14.80 2.68
N LEU A 742 3.83 -15.36 2.42
CA LEU A 742 4.00 -16.66 1.76
C LEU A 742 3.53 -17.82 2.65
N LEU A 743 2.43 -18.49 2.30
CA LEU A 743 1.91 -19.71 2.94
C LEU A 743 2.58 -20.98 2.44
N TYR A 744 2.78 -21.12 1.13
CA TYR A 744 3.62 -22.19 0.62
C TYR A 744 4.32 -21.81 -0.67
N LYS A 745 5.43 -22.47 -0.93
CA LYS A 745 6.18 -22.46 -2.19
C LYS A 745 6.52 -23.89 -2.58
N LYS A 746 6.20 -24.31 -3.81
CA LYS A 746 6.52 -25.65 -4.34
C LYS A 746 7.26 -25.51 -5.66
N ASP A 747 8.48 -26.01 -5.73
CA ASP A 747 9.33 -25.97 -6.92
C ASP A 747 9.28 -27.32 -7.64
N PHE A 748 9.01 -27.28 -8.94
CA PHE A 748 8.89 -28.45 -9.82
C PHE A 748 9.90 -28.39 -10.97
N ASP A 749 10.33 -29.57 -11.44
CA ASP A 749 11.13 -29.71 -12.66
C ASP A 749 10.28 -29.71 -13.93
N GLU A 750 10.93 -29.87 -15.09
CA GLU A 750 10.31 -29.97 -16.42
C GLU A 750 9.33 -31.14 -16.59
N ASN A 751 9.46 -32.19 -15.77
CA ASN A 751 8.60 -33.37 -15.78
C ASN A 751 7.45 -33.29 -14.76
N ASN A 752 7.23 -32.11 -14.14
CA ASN A 752 6.31 -31.88 -13.04
C ASN A 752 6.61 -32.72 -11.78
N THR A 753 7.87 -33.12 -11.59
CA THR A 753 8.33 -33.73 -10.34
C THR A 753 8.56 -32.64 -9.31
N LEU A 754 7.91 -32.76 -8.15
CA LEU A 754 8.14 -31.85 -7.02
C LEU A 754 9.57 -32.02 -6.50
N LEU A 755 10.38 -30.97 -6.55
CA LEU A 755 11.77 -30.95 -6.09
C LEU A 755 11.88 -30.44 -4.66
N ARG A 756 11.09 -29.43 -4.31
CA ARG A 756 11.13 -28.77 -3.00
C ARG A 756 9.78 -28.18 -2.64
N SER A 757 9.40 -28.28 -1.37
CA SER A 757 8.27 -27.53 -0.82
C SER A 757 8.67 -26.76 0.44
N VAL A 758 8.07 -25.59 0.62
CA VAL A 758 8.14 -24.77 1.83
C VAL A 758 6.69 -24.48 2.23
N ILE A 759 6.32 -24.74 3.49
CA ILE A 759 4.98 -24.47 4.03
C ILE A 759 5.15 -23.66 5.31
N ASN A 760 4.48 -22.51 5.39
CA ASN A 760 4.53 -21.61 6.52
C ASN A 760 3.15 -21.50 7.17
N GLU A 761 3.14 -21.35 8.49
CA GLU A 761 1.95 -21.08 9.29
C GLU A 761 2.15 -19.74 10.03
N TYR A 762 1.11 -18.90 10.05
CA TYR A 762 1.11 -17.59 10.69
C TYR A 762 -0.08 -17.46 11.62
N THR A 763 0.10 -16.80 12.76
CA THR A 763 -0.99 -16.50 13.70
C THR A 763 -0.97 -15.06 14.16
N SER A 764 -2.17 -14.53 14.39
CA SER A 764 -2.40 -13.26 15.08
C SER A 764 -2.08 -13.40 16.57
N LYS A 765 -1.18 -12.56 17.07
CA LYS A 765 -0.80 -12.48 18.50
C LYS A 765 -0.92 -11.04 18.99
N ASN A 766 -1.00 -10.87 20.32
CA ASN A 766 -1.02 -9.55 20.97
C ASN A 766 -2.16 -8.64 20.45
N LYS A 767 -3.33 -9.21 20.11
CA LYS A 767 -4.47 -8.43 19.62
C LYS A 767 -4.80 -7.30 20.60
N PHE A 768 -4.78 -6.07 20.11
CA PHE A 768 -5.17 -4.86 20.82
C PHE A 768 -6.36 -4.22 20.11
N SER A 769 -7.37 -3.79 20.88
CA SER A 769 -8.58 -3.18 20.32
C SER A 769 -9.06 -1.99 21.13
N ILE A 770 -9.55 -0.96 20.44
CA ILE A 770 -10.17 0.24 21.01
C ILE A 770 -11.61 0.28 20.53
N SER A 771 -12.59 0.16 21.43
CA SER A 771 -14.02 0.06 21.06
C SER A 771 -14.61 1.37 20.53
N ASN A 772 -14.28 2.49 21.19
CA ASN A 772 -14.75 3.84 20.86
C ASN A 772 -13.61 4.64 20.22
N PHE A 773 -13.16 4.20 19.04
CA PHE A 773 -12.01 4.79 18.36
C PHE A 773 -12.41 5.98 17.50
N GLY A 774 -13.27 5.80 16.50
CA GLY A 774 -13.70 6.92 15.65
C GLY A 774 -15.19 6.87 15.34
N GLY A 775 -15.69 7.95 14.75
CA GLY A 775 -17.02 7.96 14.16
C GLY A 775 -17.21 9.09 13.16
N TYR A 776 -18.06 8.84 12.17
CA TYR A 776 -18.42 9.84 11.17
C TYR A 776 -19.90 10.22 11.22
N PHE A 777 -20.15 11.46 10.82
CA PHE A 777 -21.44 12.13 10.87
C PHE A 777 -21.97 12.39 9.47
N GLU A 778 -23.19 11.93 9.16
CA GLU A 778 -23.86 12.28 7.90
C GLU A 778 -25.21 12.95 8.16
N ALA A 779 -25.39 14.13 7.56
CA ALA A 779 -26.65 14.87 7.63
C ALA A 779 -27.68 14.32 6.64
N ARG A 780 -28.87 13.97 7.13
CA ARG A 780 -29.96 13.40 6.33
C ARG A 780 -31.29 14.12 6.58
N LYS A 781 -32.32 13.79 5.78
CA LYS A 781 -33.68 14.36 5.91
C LYS A 781 -34.74 13.26 5.92
N LYS A 782 -35.73 13.39 6.79
CA LYS A 782 -36.93 12.55 6.85
C LYS A 782 -38.10 13.51 6.64
N ASN A 783 -38.63 13.56 5.42
CA ASN A 783 -39.55 14.61 4.98
C ASN A 783 -38.87 16.01 5.08
N ALA A 784 -39.59 17.04 5.54
CA ALA A 784 -39.06 18.38 5.80
C ALA A 784 -38.26 18.50 7.12
N THR A 785 -38.12 17.41 7.90
CA THR A 785 -37.39 17.39 9.16
C THR A 785 -36.01 16.73 8.97
N PRO A 786 -34.89 17.41 9.25
CA PRO A 786 -33.58 16.77 9.20
C PRO A 786 -33.44 15.73 10.31
N PHE A 787 -32.80 14.60 10.01
CA PHE A 787 -32.38 13.57 10.99
C PHE A 787 -30.99 13.06 10.57
N TYR A 788 -30.26 12.39 11.43
CA TYR A 788 -28.82 12.16 11.23
C TYR A 788 -28.48 10.68 11.28
N SER A 789 -27.51 10.28 10.45
CA SER A 789 -26.89 8.96 10.55
C SER A 789 -25.51 9.12 11.16
N TYR A 790 -25.24 8.27 12.13
CA TYR A 790 -24.01 8.25 12.91
C TYR A 790 -23.41 6.86 12.78
N LEU A 791 -22.13 6.79 12.46
CA LEU A 791 -21.44 5.52 12.30
C LEU A 791 -20.14 5.56 13.08
N PHE A 792 -20.07 4.71 14.09
CA PHE A 792 -18.92 4.58 14.96
C PHE A 792 -18.19 3.27 14.65
N TYR A 793 -16.87 3.28 14.85
CA TYR A 793 -16.03 2.13 14.53
C TYR A 793 -14.92 1.91 15.58
N PRO A 794 -14.65 0.64 15.95
CA PRO A 794 -13.46 0.31 16.72
C PRO A 794 -12.17 0.33 15.87
N PHE A 795 -11.04 0.33 16.56
CA PHE A 795 -9.71 0.08 15.99
C PHE A 795 -9.16 -1.24 16.51
N ILE A 796 -8.55 -2.04 15.63
CA ILE A 796 -7.95 -3.32 15.97
C ILE A 796 -6.57 -3.41 15.31
N THR A 797 -5.57 -3.82 16.07
CA THR A 797 -4.22 -4.05 15.59
C THR A 797 -3.61 -5.26 16.31
N ASP A 798 -2.61 -5.89 15.72
CA ASP A 798 -1.96 -7.09 16.26
C ASP A 798 -0.55 -7.26 15.68
N THR A 799 0.18 -8.25 16.19
CA THR A 799 1.37 -8.79 15.54
C THR A 799 0.96 -10.02 14.73
N PHE A 800 1.41 -10.11 13.48
CA PHE A 800 1.15 -11.26 12.62
C PHE A 800 2.50 -11.84 12.14
N SER A 801 2.93 -12.91 12.79
CA SER A 801 4.28 -13.45 12.65
C SER A 801 4.23 -14.93 12.27
N ILE A 802 5.31 -15.42 11.65
CA ILE A 802 5.44 -16.82 11.26
C ILE A 802 5.62 -17.68 12.51
N ASP A 803 4.80 -18.71 12.71
CA ASP A 803 4.91 -19.64 13.85
C ASP A 803 5.64 -20.92 13.48
N LYS A 804 5.57 -21.31 12.20
CA LYS A 804 6.19 -22.54 11.70
C LYS A 804 6.54 -22.41 10.24
N SER A 805 7.66 -23.03 9.85
CA SER A 805 8.08 -23.25 8.47
C SER A 805 8.53 -24.71 8.31
N GLU A 806 7.94 -25.46 7.40
CA GLU A 806 8.36 -26.82 7.03
C GLU A 806 8.96 -26.78 5.62
N VAL A 807 10.22 -27.17 5.49
CA VAL A 807 10.92 -27.33 4.20
C VAL A 807 11.05 -28.82 3.94
N THR A 808 10.56 -29.28 2.78
CA THR A 808 10.75 -30.66 2.31
C THR A 808 11.51 -30.65 1.00
N ASP A 809 12.71 -31.24 0.98
CA ASP A 809 13.47 -31.49 -0.25
C ASP A 809 13.23 -32.93 -0.73
N TYR A 810 12.99 -33.13 -2.02
CA TYR A 810 12.71 -34.44 -2.62
C TYR A 810 13.93 -34.94 -3.39
N LEU A 811 14.88 -35.56 -2.67
CA LEU A 811 16.09 -36.12 -3.26
C LEU A 811 15.80 -37.53 -3.77
N THR A 812 15.84 -37.75 -5.08
CA THR A 812 15.55 -39.07 -5.72
C THR A 812 14.19 -39.67 -5.31
N GLY A 813 13.17 -38.81 -5.13
CA GLY A 813 11.82 -39.22 -4.71
C GLY A 813 11.66 -39.48 -3.20
N LYS A 814 12.71 -39.35 -2.39
CA LYS A 814 12.62 -39.42 -0.93
C LYS A 814 12.48 -38.02 -0.33
N ALA A 815 11.47 -37.85 0.52
CA ALA A 815 11.22 -36.59 1.22
C ALA A 815 12.16 -36.43 2.41
N VAL A 816 12.92 -35.34 2.42
CA VAL A 816 13.82 -34.92 3.51
C VAL A 816 13.20 -33.68 4.15
N LYS A 817 12.63 -33.83 5.34
CA LYS A 817 11.84 -32.79 6.01
C LYS A 817 12.64 -32.08 7.09
N LYS A 818 12.66 -30.76 7.04
CA LYS A 818 13.16 -29.88 8.10
C LYS A 818 12.02 -28.98 8.56
N GLN A 819 11.75 -28.96 9.85
CA GLN A 819 10.72 -28.09 10.43
C GLN A 819 11.36 -27.06 11.34
N THR A 820 10.96 -25.80 11.22
CA THR A 820 11.31 -24.71 12.11
C THR A 820 10.03 -24.20 12.78
N GLN A 821 10.02 -24.06 14.10
CA GLN A 821 8.95 -23.41 14.85
C GLN A 821 9.49 -22.15 15.53
N TYR A 822 8.67 -21.12 15.62
CA TYR A 822 9.01 -19.79 16.13
C TYR A 822 8.03 -19.42 17.26
N PHE A 823 8.58 -18.93 18.36
CA PHE A 823 7.83 -18.65 19.58
C PHE A 823 8.05 -17.19 20.00
N TYR A 824 6.95 -16.50 20.33
CA TYR A 824 6.90 -15.06 20.60
C TYR A 824 6.10 -14.83 21.88
N ASP A 825 6.50 -15.52 22.95
CA ASP A 825 5.66 -15.76 24.13
C ASP A 825 5.98 -14.78 25.29
N ASN A 826 6.63 -13.65 25.00
CA ASN A 826 6.95 -12.63 25.99
C ASN A 826 5.90 -11.51 26.02
N PRO A 827 5.31 -11.18 27.19
CA PRO A 827 4.32 -10.11 27.31
C PRO A 827 4.93 -8.69 27.27
N ALA A 828 6.22 -8.53 27.50
CA ALA A 828 6.90 -7.23 27.56
C ALA A 828 7.32 -6.71 26.17
N HIS A 829 7.49 -7.59 25.19
CA HIS A 829 8.00 -7.25 23.86
C HIS A 829 7.61 -8.29 22.81
N TYR A 830 7.74 -7.96 21.52
CA TYR A 830 7.23 -8.80 20.42
C TYR A 830 8.32 -9.57 19.64
N GLN A 831 9.59 -9.50 20.06
CA GLN A 831 10.69 -10.25 19.44
C GLN A 831 10.61 -11.77 19.66
N LEU A 832 11.29 -12.54 18.79
CA LEU A 832 11.37 -13.99 18.84
C LEU A 832 12.11 -14.48 20.10
N ASN A 833 11.44 -15.17 21.02
CA ASN A 833 12.06 -15.69 22.24
C ASN A 833 12.66 -17.09 22.07
N LYS A 834 12.13 -17.89 21.14
CA LYS A 834 12.62 -19.25 20.91
C LYS A 834 12.40 -19.68 19.46
N GLN A 835 13.36 -20.42 18.93
CA GLN A 835 13.29 -21.11 17.65
C GLN A 835 13.56 -22.60 17.87
N LYS A 836 12.76 -23.47 17.28
CA LYS A 836 12.94 -24.93 17.34
C LYS A 836 13.10 -25.50 15.94
N ASN A 837 14.27 -26.03 15.63
CA ASN A 837 14.59 -26.67 14.37
C ASN A 837 14.59 -28.19 14.54
N THR A 838 13.70 -28.91 13.86
CA THR A 838 13.66 -30.37 13.81
C THR A 838 14.24 -30.82 12.46
N SER A 839 15.32 -31.58 12.52
CA SER A 839 16.02 -32.16 11.37
C SER A 839 15.34 -33.45 10.88
N PRO A 840 15.63 -33.91 9.66
CA PRO A 840 15.03 -35.11 9.07
C PRO A 840 15.28 -36.41 9.86
N ASP A 841 16.39 -36.47 10.61
CA ASP A 841 16.79 -37.58 11.48
C ASP A 841 16.09 -37.58 12.85
N GLY A 842 15.18 -36.61 13.08
CA GLY A 842 14.50 -36.42 14.36
C GLY A 842 15.32 -35.62 15.38
N THR A 843 16.52 -35.17 15.03
CA THR A 843 17.32 -34.29 15.89
C THR A 843 16.63 -32.94 16.03
N VAL A 844 16.41 -32.49 17.26
CA VAL A 844 15.76 -31.20 17.56
C VAL A 844 16.79 -30.25 18.15
N ASN A 845 17.05 -29.13 17.48
CA ASN A 845 17.84 -28.01 18.02
C ASN A 845 16.90 -26.86 18.42
N GLU A 846 16.87 -26.50 19.70
CA GLU A 846 16.11 -25.36 20.20
C GLU A 846 17.05 -24.24 20.61
N THR A 847 16.89 -23.06 20.01
CA THR A 847 17.63 -21.85 20.34
C THR A 847 16.69 -20.89 21.06
N SER A 848 17.01 -20.48 22.28
CA SER A 848 16.29 -19.47 23.05
C SER A 848 17.07 -18.17 23.11
N TYR A 849 16.35 -17.05 23.07
CA TYR A 849 16.88 -15.69 23.11
C TYR A 849 16.33 -14.97 24.34
N GLN A 850 17.21 -14.30 25.09
CA GLN A 850 16.82 -13.37 26.15
C GLN A 850 17.29 -11.97 25.78
N TYR A 851 16.43 -10.99 25.96
CA TYR A 851 16.66 -9.60 25.60
C TYR A 851 16.82 -8.73 26.85
N ALA A 852 16.85 -7.40 26.66
CA ALA A 852 17.02 -6.45 27.74
C ALA A 852 15.97 -6.59 28.86
N HIS A 853 14.73 -6.99 28.53
CA HIS A 853 13.66 -7.20 29.51
C HIS A 853 13.92 -8.40 30.42
N GLU A 854 14.25 -9.57 29.86
CA GLU A 854 14.54 -10.79 30.64
C GLU A 854 15.81 -10.65 31.48
N LYS A 855 16.81 -9.90 30.98
CA LYS A 855 18.05 -9.62 31.71
C LYS A 855 17.96 -8.42 32.65
N ALA A 856 16.77 -7.79 32.75
CA ALA A 856 16.49 -6.60 33.54
C ALA A 856 17.49 -5.44 33.32
N ASN A 857 17.94 -5.24 32.07
CA ASN A 857 18.83 -4.15 31.70
C ASN A 857 18.04 -2.86 31.44
N GLN A 858 17.82 -2.08 32.50
CA GLN A 858 17.04 -0.82 32.45
C GLN A 858 17.68 0.25 31.55
N LEU A 859 19.02 0.29 31.45
CA LEU A 859 19.71 1.23 30.59
C LEU A 859 19.39 0.98 29.11
N MET A 860 19.45 -0.28 28.67
CA MET A 860 19.10 -0.66 27.30
C MET A 860 17.61 -0.51 27.01
N ILE A 861 16.74 -0.88 27.96
CA ILE A 861 15.28 -0.64 27.83
C ILE A 861 14.98 0.85 27.65
N GLY A 862 15.58 1.72 28.49
CA GLY A 862 15.39 3.16 28.41
C GLY A 862 15.88 3.79 27.10
N LYS A 863 16.84 3.14 26.42
CA LYS A 863 17.36 3.51 25.09
C LYS A 863 16.62 2.82 23.93
N ASN A 864 15.57 2.04 24.21
CA ASN A 864 14.86 1.19 23.26
C ASN A 864 15.73 0.14 22.52
N MET A 865 16.89 -0.22 23.10
CA MET A 865 17.77 -1.28 22.59
C MET A 865 17.25 -2.66 23.03
N ILE A 866 16.00 -2.97 22.70
CA ILE A 866 15.25 -4.14 23.18
C ILE A 866 15.26 -5.32 22.20
N GLY A 867 15.70 -5.10 20.97
CA GLY A 867 15.80 -6.09 19.90
C GLY A 867 17.16 -6.79 19.80
N ILE A 868 18.11 -6.45 20.66
CA ILE A 868 19.45 -7.06 20.71
C ILE A 868 19.42 -8.25 21.67
N PRO A 869 19.63 -9.50 21.21
CA PRO A 869 19.68 -10.65 22.10
C PRO A 869 20.93 -10.57 22.98
N LEU A 870 20.73 -10.62 24.30
CA LEU A 870 21.79 -10.55 25.31
C LEU A 870 22.27 -11.94 25.75
N GLU A 871 21.39 -12.95 25.69
CA GLU A 871 21.76 -14.35 25.91
C GLU A 871 21.13 -15.22 24.84
N THR A 872 21.93 -16.15 24.30
CA THR A 872 21.49 -17.17 23.34
C THR A 872 21.90 -18.55 23.86
N SER A 873 20.94 -19.47 23.97
CA SER A 873 21.19 -20.84 24.39
C SER A 873 20.64 -21.81 23.37
N THR A 874 21.45 -22.75 22.90
CA THR A 874 21.04 -23.82 21.99
C THR A 874 21.13 -25.15 22.69
N ILE A 875 20.01 -25.87 22.76
CA ILE A 875 19.96 -27.25 23.22
C ILE A 875 19.64 -28.17 22.04
N GLN A 876 20.19 -29.38 22.07
CA GLN A 876 19.95 -30.44 21.11
C GLN A 876 19.32 -31.64 21.81
N THR A 877 18.24 -32.15 21.26
CA THR A 877 17.59 -33.38 21.71
C THR A 877 17.66 -34.43 20.60
N ILE A 878 18.20 -35.60 20.92
CA ILE A 878 18.22 -36.78 20.05
C ILE A 878 17.52 -37.91 20.80
N GLY A 879 16.36 -38.36 20.30
CA GLY A 879 15.49 -39.29 21.03
C GLY A 879 15.00 -38.66 22.35
N SER A 880 15.34 -39.27 23.48
CA SER A 880 15.02 -38.77 24.82
C SER A 880 16.18 -38.03 25.51
N THR A 881 17.34 -37.93 24.85
CA THR A 881 18.53 -37.30 25.44
C THR A 881 18.64 -35.85 24.98
N THR A 882 18.55 -34.92 25.92
CA THR A 882 18.76 -33.49 25.69
C THR A 882 20.13 -33.06 26.23
N LYS A 883 20.90 -32.34 25.42
CA LYS A 883 22.17 -31.72 25.80
C LYS A 883 22.20 -30.26 25.38
N THR A 884 22.82 -29.40 26.16
CA THR A 884 23.14 -28.03 25.72
C THR A 884 24.30 -28.09 24.73
N LEU A 885 24.16 -27.46 23.56
CA LEU A 885 25.24 -27.33 22.56
C LEU A 885 26.04 -26.05 22.76
N SER A 886 25.35 -24.96 23.09
CA SER A 886 25.98 -23.68 23.32
C SER A 886 25.12 -22.85 24.25
N ARG A 887 25.76 -22.02 25.07
CA ARG A 887 25.12 -20.95 25.80
C ARG A 887 26.09 -19.80 25.86
N THR A 888 25.71 -18.67 25.28
CA THR A 888 26.53 -17.47 25.19
C THR A 888 25.75 -16.27 25.69
N GLU A 889 26.41 -15.42 26.45
CA GLU A 889 25.82 -14.20 26.99
C GLU A 889 26.74 -13.02 26.71
N THR A 890 26.21 -11.98 26.09
CA THR A 890 26.89 -10.69 25.90
C THR A 890 26.42 -9.76 27.01
N LEU A 891 27.33 -9.43 27.93
CA LEU A 891 27.02 -8.47 28.99
C LEU A 891 27.17 -7.05 28.47
N TYR A 892 26.12 -6.27 28.69
CA TYR A 892 26.10 -4.82 28.50
C TYR A 892 26.03 -4.14 29.86
N PRO A 893 26.48 -2.88 29.96
CA PRO A 893 26.32 -2.09 31.19
C PRO A 893 24.84 -1.96 31.55
N LYS A 894 24.50 -2.13 32.83
CA LYS A 894 23.14 -1.96 33.36
C LYS A 894 22.88 -0.54 33.87
N THR A 895 23.96 0.18 34.17
CA THR A 895 23.96 1.56 34.65
C THR A 895 25.01 2.37 33.90
N THR A 896 24.87 3.69 33.86
CA THR A 896 25.86 4.56 33.22
C THR A 896 27.23 4.49 33.90
N THR A 897 27.28 4.18 35.20
CA THR A 897 28.52 4.00 35.97
C THR A 897 29.32 2.76 35.60
N GLU A 898 28.68 1.74 35.02
CA GLU A 898 29.36 0.54 34.52
C GLU A 898 30.06 0.76 33.17
N ILE A 899 29.84 1.91 32.53
CA ILE A 899 30.50 2.28 31.28
C ILE A 899 31.91 2.78 31.60
N THR A 900 32.86 1.85 31.75
CA THR A 900 34.27 2.17 32.05
C THR A 900 35.20 1.95 30.85
N ASN A 901 34.71 1.28 29.81
CA ASN A 901 35.51 0.92 28.63
C ASN A 901 35.49 1.99 27.53
N ASN A 902 34.73 3.06 27.71
CA ASN A 902 34.70 4.19 26.78
C ASN A 902 34.33 5.50 27.51
N ASN A 903 34.84 6.63 27.01
CA ASN A 903 34.58 7.95 27.59
C ASN A 903 33.34 8.64 27.00
N SER A 904 32.73 8.06 25.97
CA SER A 904 31.58 8.61 25.24
C SER A 904 30.22 8.21 25.83
N SER A 905 30.20 7.46 26.95
CA SER A 905 28.98 6.91 27.55
C SER A 905 28.15 6.05 26.57
N LEU A 906 28.82 5.38 25.62
CA LEU A 906 28.19 4.47 24.66
C LEU A 906 27.81 3.16 25.36
N VAL A 907 26.61 2.66 25.06
CA VAL A 907 26.08 1.40 25.62
C VAL A 907 26.58 0.25 24.74
N LEU A 908 27.82 -0.15 24.96
CA LEU A 908 28.52 -1.18 24.18
C LEU A 908 28.73 -2.46 25.03
N PRO A 909 28.98 -3.61 24.38
CA PRO A 909 29.36 -4.83 25.10
C PRO A 909 30.54 -4.61 26.05
N LEU A 910 30.46 -5.17 27.26
CA LEU A 910 31.57 -5.23 28.21
C LEU A 910 32.38 -6.51 28.01
N LEU A 911 31.70 -7.64 27.85
CA LEU A 911 32.32 -8.95 27.66
C LEU A 911 31.32 -9.96 27.09
N VAL A 912 31.84 -11.06 26.56
CA VAL A 912 31.06 -12.24 26.16
C VAL A 912 31.45 -13.41 27.03
N LEU A 913 30.45 -14.08 27.60
CA LEU A 913 30.57 -15.33 28.34
C LEU A 913 30.16 -16.49 27.44
N SER A 914 30.88 -17.60 27.54
CA SER A 914 30.38 -18.93 27.25
C SER A 914 30.12 -19.67 28.55
N TYR A 915 29.25 -20.68 28.55
CA TYR A 915 29.02 -21.50 29.74
C TYR A 915 29.50 -22.91 29.50
N ASP A 916 30.20 -23.47 30.49
CA ASP A 916 30.53 -24.89 30.50
C ASP A 916 29.24 -25.71 30.52
N LEU A 917 29.13 -26.64 29.58
CA LEU A 917 27.87 -27.32 29.30
C LEU A 917 27.51 -28.37 30.36
N GLN A 918 28.44 -28.76 31.23
CA GLN A 918 28.22 -29.75 32.29
C GLN A 918 28.01 -29.11 33.66
N SER A 919 28.85 -28.13 34.00
CA SER A 919 28.85 -27.45 35.30
C SER A 919 28.04 -26.14 35.30
N ASN A 920 27.66 -25.64 34.12
CA ASN A 920 26.99 -24.36 33.93
C ASN A 920 27.77 -23.17 34.51
N VAL A 921 29.09 -23.32 34.63
CA VAL A 921 30.00 -22.27 35.09
C VAL A 921 30.34 -21.36 33.90
N PRO A 922 30.18 -20.03 34.00
CA PRO A 922 30.57 -19.11 32.94
C PRO A 922 32.10 -19.03 32.80
N SER A 923 32.56 -18.95 31.56
CA SER A 923 33.93 -18.64 31.15
C SER A 923 33.90 -17.41 30.26
N THR A 924 34.75 -16.43 30.53
CA THR A 924 34.87 -15.25 29.69
C THR A 924 35.60 -15.59 28.39
N GLU A 925 34.94 -15.37 27.25
CA GLU A 925 35.51 -15.59 25.92
C GLU A 925 36.28 -14.37 25.43
N VAL A 926 35.71 -13.19 25.68
CA VAL A 926 36.35 -11.92 25.37
C VAL A 926 35.90 -10.85 26.36
N ILE A 927 36.84 -10.03 26.82
CA ILE A 927 36.59 -8.78 27.52
C ILE A 927 36.86 -7.66 26.53
N TYR A 928 35.91 -6.76 26.35
CA TYR A 928 36.10 -5.56 25.54
C TYR A 928 36.64 -4.45 26.44
N ASP A 929 37.97 -4.45 26.60
CA ASP A 929 38.68 -3.59 27.55
C ASP A 929 38.51 -2.10 27.23
N LYS A 930 38.55 -1.74 25.94
CA LYS A 930 38.52 -0.35 25.52
C LYS A 930 37.93 -0.14 24.13
N TYR A 931 37.07 0.86 24.02
CA TYR A 931 36.58 1.42 22.78
C TYR A 931 37.07 2.85 22.59
N ASP A 932 37.15 3.29 21.34
CA ASP A 932 37.30 4.70 21.01
C ASP A 932 35.98 5.48 21.19
N ASN A 933 36.00 6.76 20.85
CA ASN A 933 34.83 7.62 20.98
C ASN A 933 33.72 7.37 19.92
N LYS A 934 34.01 6.57 18.88
CA LYS A 934 33.07 6.11 17.84
C LYS A 934 32.56 4.69 18.08
N GLY A 935 32.93 4.07 19.20
CA GLY A 935 32.54 2.71 19.54
C GLY A 935 33.26 1.63 18.74
N ASN A 936 34.43 1.94 18.15
CA ASN A 936 35.32 0.92 17.60
C ASN A 936 36.16 0.29 18.71
N ILE A 937 36.39 -1.02 18.62
CA ILE A 937 37.19 -1.74 19.61
C ILE A 937 38.66 -1.34 19.45
N GLN A 938 39.26 -0.74 20.47
CA GLN A 938 40.70 -0.44 20.52
C GLN A 938 41.48 -1.55 21.22
N GLN A 939 40.88 -2.22 22.19
CA GLN A 939 41.50 -3.32 22.91
C GLN A 939 40.46 -4.34 23.36
N TYR A 940 40.79 -5.61 23.20
CA TYR A 940 40.07 -6.69 23.84
C TYR A 940 41.03 -7.75 24.37
N THR A 941 40.60 -8.47 25.41
CA THR A 941 41.36 -9.58 25.99
C THR A 941 40.59 -10.87 25.75
N ALA A 942 41.20 -11.78 24.99
CA ALA A 942 40.60 -13.08 24.67
C ALA A 942 40.69 -14.04 25.87
N ARG A 943 39.99 -15.18 25.78
CA ARG A 943 39.93 -16.22 26.82
C ARG A 943 41.28 -16.69 27.36
N ASN A 944 42.30 -16.70 26.51
CA ASN A 944 43.67 -17.08 26.89
C ASN A 944 44.41 -16.00 27.70
N GLY A 945 43.75 -14.89 28.03
CA GLY A 945 44.32 -13.75 28.74
C GLY A 945 45.20 -12.85 27.87
N ILE A 946 45.29 -13.11 26.57
CA ILE A 946 46.09 -12.33 25.64
C ILE A 946 45.26 -11.12 25.18
N SER A 947 45.77 -9.93 25.45
CA SER A 947 45.21 -8.68 24.94
C SER A 947 45.60 -8.49 23.47
N THR A 948 44.67 -7.99 22.67
CA THR A 948 44.90 -7.56 21.30
C THR A 948 44.47 -6.12 21.17
N THR A 949 45.36 -5.30 20.62
CA THR A 949 45.13 -3.88 20.36
C THR A 949 44.85 -3.68 18.88
N ILE A 950 43.84 -2.86 18.56
CA ILE A 950 43.53 -2.43 17.20
C ILE A 950 43.69 -0.91 17.14
N ILE A 951 44.51 -0.45 16.20
CA ILE A 951 44.67 0.97 15.91
C ILE A 951 43.79 1.31 14.71
N TRP A 952 42.96 2.32 14.88
CA TRP A 952 42.05 2.83 13.85
C TRP A 952 42.62 4.11 13.24
N GLY A 953 42.65 4.14 11.91
CA GLY A 953 43.07 5.28 11.10
C GLY A 953 41.96 5.72 10.16
N TYR A 954 42.30 6.53 9.16
CA TYR A 954 41.34 7.11 8.21
C TYR A 954 40.19 7.83 8.95
N ASN A 955 40.53 8.69 9.91
CA ASN A 955 39.63 9.38 10.83
C ASN A 955 38.80 8.41 11.70
N GLN A 956 39.43 7.34 12.19
CA GLN A 956 38.81 6.28 13.00
C GLN A 956 37.67 5.53 12.27
N THR A 957 37.81 5.33 10.96
CA THR A 957 36.82 4.60 10.16
C THR A 957 37.30 3.23 9.73
N GLN A 958 38.61 3.00 9.70
CA GLN A 958 39.21 1.74 9.25
C GLN A 958 40.33 1.28 10.20
N PRO A 959 40.48 -0.04 10.46
CA PRO A 959 41.58 -0.56 11.26
C PRO A 959 42.87 -0.55 10.43
N ILE A 960 43.91 0.15 10.88
CA ILE A 960 45.19 0.25 10.17
C ILE A 960 46.28 -0.66 10.74
N ALA A 961 46.14 -1.09 12.01
CA ALA A 961 47.03 -2.06 12.62
C ALA A 961 46.29 -2.94 13.65
N LYS A 962 46.67 -4.22 13.69
CA LYS A 962 46.27 -5.20 14.71
C LYS A 962 47.53 -5.73 15.38
N ILE A 963 47.63 -5.58 16.70
CA ILE A 963 48.78 -5.96 17.51
C ILE A 963 48.34 -7.02 18.53
N GLU A 964 48.73 -8.26 18.29
CA GLU A 964 48.41 -9.38 19.17
C GLU A 964 49.49 -9.49 20.27
N GLY A 965 49.05 -9.57 21.53
CA GLY A 965 49.92 -9.67 22.70
C GLY A 965 50.16 -8.36 23.44
N ALA A 966 49.81 -7.21 22.86
CA ALA A 966 50.01 -5.89 23.47
C ALA A 966 48.70 -5.31 24.03
N LYS A 967 48.79 -4.65 25.20
CA LYS A 967 47.77 -3.69 25.64
C LYS A 967 48.05 -2.34 24.98
N LEU A 968 47.01 -1.52 24.86
CA LEU A 968 47.14 -0.17 24.31
C LEU A 968 48.09 0.69 25.16
N SER A 969 48.16 0.44 26.47
CA SER A 969 49.12 1.12 27.38
C SER A 969 50.58 0.75 27.12
N ASP A 970 50.84 -0.37 26.44
CA ASP A 970 52.21 -0.84 26.16
C ASP A 970 52.79 -0.16 24.91
N ILE A 971 51.94 0.51 24.12
CA ILE A 971 52.31 1.18 22.88
C ILE A 971 52.35 2.69 23.12
N SER A 972 53.49 3.33 22.88
CA SER A 972 53.62 4.78 23.01
C SER A 972 52.64 5.51 22.08
N GLN A 973 51.91 6.49 22.62
CA GLN A 973 50.96 7.30 21.84
C GLN A 973 51.64 7.96 20.62
N SER A 974 52.90 8.40 20.74
CA SER A 974 53.64 9.00 19.62
C SER A 974 53.84 8.06 18.42
N ILE A 975 53.96 6.75 18.68
CA ILE A 975 54.12 5.73 17.64
C ILE A 975 52.76 5.48 16.95
N ILE A 976 51.66 5.50 17.72
CA ILE A 976 50.28 5.42 17.20
C ILE A 976 49.96 6.65 16.33
N ASP A 977 50.24 7.85 16.84
CA ASP A 977 49.94 9.11 16.15
C ASP A 977 50.62 9.18 14.78
N THR A 978 51.82 8.60 14.65
CA THR A 978 52.56 8.58 13.38
C THR A 978 51.78 7.86 12.27
N ILE A 979 51.27 6.66 12.55
CA ILE A 979 50.52 5.87 11.55
C ILE A 979 49.10 6.41 11.35
N VAL A 980 48.46 6.93 12.40
CA VAL A 980 47.14 7.55 12.31
C VAL A 980 47.20 8.81 11.43
N ASN A 981 48.13 9.73 11.72
CA ASN A 981 48.29 10.95 10.91
C ASN A 981 48.64 10.65 9.45
N ALA A 982 49.48 9.65 9.21
CA ALA A 982 49.79 9.22 7.84
C ALA A 982 48.54 8.67 7.13
N SER A 983 47.71 7.91 7.84
CA SER A 983 46.47 7.35 7.29
C SER A 983 45.39 8.42 7.05
N ASP A 984 45.31 9.42 7.93
CA ASP A 984 44.35 10.51 7.81
C ASP A 984 44.73 11.45 6.66
N ASN A 985 46.03 11.68 6.48
CA ASN A 985 46.56 12.41 5.33
C ASN A 985 46.34 11.64 4.02
N ASP A 986 46.50 10.31 4.03
CA ASP A 986 46.16 9.48 2.88
C ASP A 986 44.65 9.51 2.56
N ALA A 987 43.79 9.45 3.58
CA ALA A 987 42.34 9.61 3.42
C ALA A 987 41.98 10.97 2.78
N GLN A 988 42.69 12.04 3.16
CA GLN A 988 42.45 13.39 2.66
C GLN A 988 42.93 13.58 1.21
N LEU A 989 44.12 13.06 0.86
CA LEU A 989 44.74 13.27 -0.44
C LEU A 989 44.30 12.23 -1.47
N GLY A 990 44.19 10.95 -1.07
CA GLY A 990 43.78 9.84 -1.93
C GLY A 990 44.67 9.67 -3.16
N THR A 991 45.99 9.78 -3.00
CA THR A 991 46.98 9.69 -4.08
C THR A 991 47.95 8.53 -3.84
N ASP A 992 48.52 7.96 -4.89
CA ASP A 992 49.55 6.91 -4.76
C ASP A 992 50.72 7.37 -3.88
N SER A 993 51.09 8.65 -3.91
CA SER A 993 52.17 9.20 -3.08
C SER A 993 51.82 9.27 -1.60
N SER A 994 50.57 9.62 -1.26
CA SER A 994 50.12 9.63 0.14
C SER A 994 50.02 8.22 0.69
N GLU A 995 49.59 7.27 -0.14
CA GLU A 995 49.49 5.87 0.25
C GLU A 995 50.89 5.26 0.49
N GLN A 996 51.85 5.52 -0.39
CA GLN A 996 53.23 5.07 -0.17
C GLN A 996 53.83 5.65 1.11
N THR A 997 53.43 6.86 1.49
CA THR A 997 53.84 7.48 2.77
C THR A 997 53.21 6.76 3.97
N LEU A 998 51.92 6.41 3.90
CA LEU A 998 51.24 5.59 4.90
C LEU A 998 51.90 4.21 5.03
N ILE A 999 52.11 3.55 3.89
CA ILE A 999 52.79 2.25 3.81
C ILE A 999 54.15 2.30 4.51
N ALA A 1000 54.97 3.32 4.23
CA ALA A 1000 56.27 3.48 4.87
C ALA A 1000 56.15 3.69 6.38
N ALA A 1001 55.15 4.46 6.84
CA ALA A 1001 54.88 4.64 8.26
C ALA A 1001 54.43 3.33 8.94
N LEU A 1002 53.59 2.53 8.28
CA LEU A 1002 53.15 1.20 8.75
C LEU A 1002 54.33 0.22 8.83
N ASP A 1003 55.24 0.23 7.86
CA ASP A 1003 56.45 -0.61 7.88
C ASP A 1003 57.41 -0.19 9.00
N LEU A 1004 57.57 1.12 9.26
CA LEU A 1004 58.34 1.62 10.40
C LEU A 1004 57.70 1.25 11.74
N PHE A 1005 56.36 1.30 11.83
CA PHE A 1005 55.61 0.87 13.01
C PHE A 1005 55.84 -0.61 13.30
N ARG A 1006 55.72 -1.47 12.27
CA ARG A 1006 55.94 -2.92 12.39
C ARG A 1006 57.37 -3.28 12.81
N ASN A 1007 58.35 -2.55 12.31
CA ASN A 1007 59.77 -2.80 12.59
C ASN A 1007 60.30 -2.02 13.81
N ASN A 1008 59.43 -1.35 14.57
CA ASN A 1008 59.84 -0.59 15.74
C ASN A 1008 60.40 -1.53 16.83
N ALA A 1009 61.61 -1.27 17.31
CA ALA A 1009 62.28 -2.10 18.31
C ALA A 1009 61.45 -2.30 19.59
N ALA A 1010 60.67 -1.30 19.99
CA ALA A 1010 59.78 -1.36 21.17
C ALA A 1010 58.59 -2.32 20.98
N LEU A 1011 58.25 -2.68 19.75
CA LEU A 1011 57.13 -3.57 19.42
C LEU A 1011 57.57 -4.96 18.93
N SER A 1012 58.88 -5.24 18.95
CA SER A 1012 59.48 -6.49 18.44
C SER A 1012 58.98 -7.78 19.10
N ALA A 1013 58.35 -7.67 20.28
CA ALA A 1013 57.76 -8.80 21.01
C ALA A 1013 56.34 -9.18 20.53
N TYR A 1014 55.72 -8.40 19.63
CA TYR A 1014 54.31 -8.55 19.26
C TYR A 1014 54.12 -8.96 17.80
N GLN A 1015 53.01 -9.63 17.51
CA GLN A 1015 52.62 -9.95 16.12
C GLN A 1015 51.75 -8.83 15.58
N ILE A 1016 52.22 -8.19 14.50
CA ILE A 1016 51.59 -6.99 13.94
C ILE A 1016 51.14 -7.24 12.51
N SER A 1017 49.84 -7.05 12.28
CA SER A 1017 49.26 -6.94 10.94
C SER A 1017 48.90 -5.49 10.65
N THR A 1018 49.16 -5.00 9.44
CA THR A 1018 48.79 -3.64 9.01
C THR A 1018 47.98 -3.65 7.73
N TYR A 1019 47.17 -2.61 7.54
CA TYR A 1019 46.18 -2.53 6.48
C TYR A 1019 46.20 -1.13 5.83
N SER A 1020 46.06 -1.07 4.51
CA SER A 1020 45.72 0.16 3.77
C SER A 1020 44.42 -0.01 3.01
N TYR A 1021 43.73 1.10 2.77
CA TYR A 1021 42.41 1.14 2.16
C TYR A 1021 42.36 2.20 1.07
N ASP A 1022 41.63 1.90 0.00
CA ASP A 1022 41.06 2.95 -0.85
C ASP A 1022 39.66 3.25 -0.31
N PRO A 1023 39.39 4.48 0.20
CA PRO A 1023 38.09 4.84 0.75
C PRO A 1023 36.94 4.49 -0.21
N LEU A 1024 35.92 3.80 0.32
CA LEU A 1024 34.70 3.34 -0.39
C LEU A 1024 34.90 2.27 -1.48
N ILE A 1025 36.14 1.83 -1.74
CA ILE A 1025 36.42 0.64 -2.55
C ILE A 1025 36.61 -0.55 -1.61
N GLY A 1026 37.52 -0.43 -0.64
CA GLY A 1026 37.82 -1.49 0.32
C GLY A 1026 39.30 -1.57 0.68
N VAL A 1027 39.70 -2.74 1.17
CA VAL A 1027 41.11 -3.05 1.47
C VAL A 1027 41.92 -3.02 0.19
N LYS A 1028 43.05 -2.33 0.23
CA LYS A 1028 44.02 -2.25 -0.87
C LYS A 1028 45.26 -3.06 -0.60
N SER A 1029 45.72 -3.07 0.66
CA SER A 1029 46.82 -3.93 1.06
C SER A 1029 46.66 -4.49 2.47
N ILE A 1030 47.16 -5.71 2.65
CA ILE A 1030 47.29 -6.37 3.95
C ILE A 1030 48.73 -6.82 4.10
N THR A 1031 49.37 -6.44 5.21
CA THR A 1031 50.70 -6.94 5.56
C THR A 1031 50.59 -7.75 6.87
N PRO A 1032 50.52 -9.09 6.79
CA PRO A 1032 50.47 -9.96 7.96
C PRO A 1032 51.79 -9.97 8.74
N PRO A 1033 51.88 -10.64 9.92
CA PRO A 1033 53.10 -10.66 10.73
C PRO A 1033 54.32 -11.24 10.00
N SER A 1034 54.12 -12.08 8.99
CA SER A 1034 55.21 -12.60 8.13
C SER A 1034 55.89 -11.53 7.27
N GLY A 1035 55.26 -10.38 7.07
CA GLY A 1035 55.79 -9.27 6.26
C GLY A 1035 55.56 -9.39 4.75
N ILE A 1036 54.94 -10.45 4.26
CA ILE A 1036 54.59 -10.60 2.84
C ILE A 1036 53.30 -9.83 2.56
N ARG A 1037 53.40 -8.67 1.91
CA ARG A 1037 52.24 -7.83 1.61
C ARG A 1037 51.39 -8.40 0.47
N GLU A 1038 50.09 -8.47 0.72
CA GLU A 1038 49.05 -8.78 -0.27
C GLU A 1038 48.47 -7.48 -0.81
N LEU A 1039 48.22 -7.40 -2.13
CA LEU A 1039 47.62 -6.25 -2.82
C LEU A 1039 46.31 -6.71 -3.49
N TYR A 1040 45.26 -5.89 -3.40
CA TYR A 1040 43.90 -6.21 -3.82
C TYR A 1040 43.38 -5.28 -4.91
#